data_AF-B5VUP3-F1
#
_entry.id   AF-B5VUP3-F1
#
_cell.length_a   1.000
_cell.length_b   1.000
_cell.length_c   1.000
_cell.angle_alpha   90.00
_cell.angle_beta   90.00
_cell.angle_gamma   90.00
#
_symmetry.space_group_name_H-M   'P 1'
#
loop_
_entity.id
_entity.type
_entity.pdbx_description
1 polymer ?
#
loop_
_entity_poly.entity_id
_entity_poly.type
_entity_poly.pdbx_seq_one_letter_code
_entity_poly.pdbx_strand_id
1 'polypeptide(L)'
;MLRHNSGSQWSPLSKWRLLVLRMTPPLWLIISLTSTLLLTGIKLRGDLQPVELRLFDGLVRLRPESEPDDRILIVAITESDIAAQEQWPMSDAVLAQVLANLQQHQPRAIGLDIYRDLPHPPGSAELSQQFQAPNIFGITKIGNPDNPTIPPPPQLPPKQIGFNDLILDPDGVVRRQLLFAESQGNTFFSLGLRLALHYLKFEGIEPQNYQQNPEYMELNNRVFVPLRYHHGGYSNIDDRGYQILLNYRGVQPAPVVTLSEVLAATVYPDLITDKIVLIGATAPSIKDEFFTPYSVRESTAPKMPGVFIHANIVSQILGADSGNSPANNLFWFLPQWVELIWLTLWGIGGGFLAWRIHHPGMQGLYFFLGIFTIFGATYVLFLFNAWIPLASPVLALTLAATGVIAYKQIHNFLHDSLTGLPNRSLFLDRTQQAIAKSQRNKSICGVLFINVDNFRLINDSLGDLAGDQLLIQLVERLKNSVLLGDTIARLGADEFAILLRNIKSVNNATIVAERIQTALLSPFILNGHEVFKTVSIGIALADTAETRAEDLLRNGNTAMLRAKSLKNIRYQVFERTMQVGGLDRLQLETDLRLAVSRGEFVMYYQPVISLKTGEIVGFEALVRWQHPRQGLVTPERFLKVAKETGLIIPIGRWAMQEACHQLAIWQQSLKSNCQIIVGVNLSGRQFIHPDLVDEIKGIIQDSGIDPSGLRLEITESVIMDDVEATIRLLHQLKNLQIKLSIDDFGTGFSSLGYLPRFPVDVLKIDRSFIAHIGEATEVENLAIVRTILMLAQALNLDAIAEGVETFEQLEQLRSLGCEYAQGYYFQRPISADHATQFFTSHPHW
;
A
#
# COMPACT_ATOMS: atom_id res chain seq x y z
N MET A 1 -47.50 17.79 18.92
CA MET A 1 -46.40 18.00 17.95
C MET A 1 -45.29 18.79 18.64
N LEU A 2 -44.31 18.10 19.21
CA LEU A 2 -43.14 18.70 19.86
C LEU A 2 -41.89 18.11 19.20
N ARG A 3 -41.17 18.92 18.41
CA ARG A 3 -39.82 18.63 17.91
C ARG A 3 -38.87 19.58 18.63
N HIS A 4 -38.10 19.06 19.59
CA HIS A 4 -36.91 19.72 20.09
C HIS A 4 -35.70 19.15 19.36
N ASN A 5 -35.09 19.99 18.53
CA ASN A 5 -33.76 19.81 17.95
C ASN A 5 -32.74 20.34 18.97
N SER A 6 -31.94 19.45 19.57
CA SER A 6 -30.73 19.84 20.32
C SER A 6 -29.52 19.17 19.66
N GLY A 7 -28.95 19.85 18.66
CA GLY A 7 -27.63 19.53 18.14
C GLY A 7 -26.57 19.86 19.19
N SER A 8 -25.83 18.86 19.66
CA SER A 8 -24.69 19.04 20.55
C SER A 8 -23.53 19.69 19.79
N GLN A 9 -23.26 20.95 20.12
CA GLN A 9 -22.10 21.72 19.68
C GLN A 9 -20.80 21.08 20.20
N TRP A 10 -19.98 20.56 19.29
CA TRP A 10 -18.56 20.34 19.57
C TRP A 10 -17.86 21.70 19.63
N SER A 11 -17.23 22.03 20.76
CA SER A 11 -16.52 23.30 20.93
C SER A 11 -15.36 23.43 19.94
N PRO A 12 -15.09 24.63 19.37
CA PRO A 12 -13.97 24.84 18.44
C PRO A 12 -12.61 24.42 19.02
N LEU A 13 -12.44 24.54 20.34
CA LEU A 13 -11.24 24.17 21.09
C LEU A 13 -10.91 22.66 21.05
N SER A 14 -11.91 21.79 20.90
CA SER A 14 -11.69 20.34 20.75
C SER A 14 -11.11 19.97 19.38
N LYS A 15 -11.55 20.64 18.30
CA LYS A 15 -10.98 20.51 16.95
C LYS A 15 -9.56 21.06 16.88
N TRP A 16 -9.26 22.14 17.59
CA TRP A 16 -7.89 22.69 17.68
C TRP A 16 -6.94 21.79 18.45
N ARG A 17 -7.37 21.15 19.56
CA ARG A 17 -6.53 20.14 20.27
C ARG A 17 -6.25 18.89 19.43
N LEU A 18 -7.21 18.45 18.62
CA LEU A 18 -7.01 17.36 17.64
C LEU A 18 -6.07 17.76 16.48
N LEU A 19 -6.01 19.04 16.12
CA LEU A 19 -5.08 19.56 15.10
C LEU A 19 -3.65 19.74 15.64
N VAL A 20 -3.51 20.20 16.89
CA VAL A 20 -2.21 20.52 17.52
C VAL A 20 -1.46 19.27 17.99
N LEU A 21 -2.14 18.15 18.28
CA LEU A 21 -1.50 16.84 18.52
C LEU A 21 -0.99 16.15 17.23
N ARG A 22 -1.19 16.76 16.05
CA ARG A 22 -0.59 16.37 14.76
C ARG A 22 0.64 17.21 14.39
N MET A 23 1.27 17.91 15.33
CA MET A 23 2.50 18.69 15.09
C MET A 23 3.79 17.84 15.06
N THR A 24 3.72 16.63 14.48
CA THR A 24 4.91 16.08 13.81
C THR A 24 4.80 16.53 12.36
N PRO A 25 5.82 17.19 11.77
CA PRO A 25 5.75 17.52 10.35
C PRO A 25 5.39 16.23 9.62
N PRO A 26 4.36 16.25 8.75
CA PRO A 26 3.85 15.04 8.16
C PRO A 26 5.02 14.36 7.47
N LEU A 27 5.24 13.06 7.73
CA LEU A 27 6.52 12.39 7.44
C LEU A 27 7.02 12.59 5.99
N TRP A 28 6.10 12.82 5.05
CA TRP A 28 6.41 13.17 3.67
C TRP A 28 7.25 14.46 3.53
N LEU A 29 7.01 15.47 4.38
CA LEU A 29 7.77 16.71 4.41
C LEU A 29 9.19 16.45 4.90
N ILE A 30 9.35 15.61 5.94
CA ILE A 30 10.67 15.19 6.41
C ILE A 30 11.43 14.50 5.28
N ILE A 31 10.81 13.51 4.62
CA ILE A 31 11.40 12.78 3.47
C ILE A 31 11.79 13.75 2.34
N SER A 32 10.96 14.75 2.06
CA SER A 32 11.23 15.75 1.01
C SER A 32 12.43 16.64 1.36
N LEU A 33 12.50 17.11 2.60
CA LEU A 33 13.60 17.95 3.08
C LEU A 33 14.92 17.16 3.20
N THR A 34 14.89 15.91 3.66
CA THR A 34 16.08 15.06 3.73
C THR A 34 16.59 14.70 2.33
N SER A 35 15.68 14.41 1.39
CA SER A 35 16.01 14.18 -0.02
C SER A 35 16.69 15.41 -0.64
N THR A 36 16.15 16.59 -0.36
CA THR A 36 16.72 17.87 -0.83
C THR A 36 18.11 18.09 -0.23
N LEU A 37 18.28 17.92 1.09
CA LEU A 37 19.57 18.08 1.76
C LEU A 37 20.63 17.13 1.20
N LEU A 38 20.26 15.86 0.97
CA LEU A 38 21.14 14.86 0.36
C LEU A 38 21.58 15.30 -1.04
N LEU A 39 20.63 15.75 -1.88
CA LEU A 39 20.93 16.22 -3.23
C LEU A 39 21.78 17.49 -3.26
N THR A 40 21.57 18.41 -2.32
CA THR A 40 22.46 19.57 -2.15
C THR A 40 23.89 19.12 -1.86
N GLY A 41 24.08 18.11 -0.99
CA GLY A 41 25.40 17.55 -0.72
C GLY A 41 26.05 16.88 -1.94
N ILE A 42 25.28 16.13 -2.74
CA ILE A 42 25.73 15.52 -3.99
C ILE A 42 26.11 16.58 -5.03
N LYS A 43 25.30 17.65 -5.14
CA LYS A 43 25.58 18.78 -6.01
C LYS A 43 26.87 19.50 -5.60
N LEU A 44 27.07 19.78 -4.32
CA LEU A 44 28.28 20.45 -3.83
C LEU A 44 29.57 19.64 -4.07
N ARG A 45 29.47 18.32 -4.21
CA ARG A 45 30.61 17.45 -4.60
C ARG A 45 30.91 17.49 -6.11
N GLY A 46 29.98 17.99 -6.93
CA GLY A 46 30.08 18.01 -8.38
C GLY A 46 29.63 16.74 -9.10
N ASP A 47 29.04 15.77 -8.37
CA ASP A 47 28.61 14.49 -8.95
C ASP A 47 27.50 14.68 -10.03
N LEU A 48 26.74 15.77 -9.95
CA LEU A 48 25.68 16.10 -10.92
C LEU A 48 26.18 16.91 -12.14
N GLN A 49 27.38 17.51 -12.08
CA GLN A 49 27.89 18.40 -13.11
C GLN A 49 27.91 17.76 -14.51
N PRO A 50 28.38 16.50 -14.71
CA PRO A 50 28.40 15.89 -16.04
C PRO A 50 27.02 15.69 -16.68
N VAL A 51 25.97 15.59 -15.86
CA VAL A 51 24.59 15.45 -16.33
C VAL A 51 24.01 16.83 -16.66
N GLU A 52 24.24 17.82 -15.80
CA GLU A 52 23.80 19.20 -16.03
C GLU A 52 24.42 19.78 -17.31
N LEU A 53 25.72 19.55 -17.56
CA LEU A 53 26.38 20.02 -18.79
C LEU A 53 25.86 19.34 -20.07
N ARG A 54 25.45 18.06 -19.99
CA ARG A 54 24.79 17.40 -21.13
C ARG A 54 23.40 17.96 -21.41
N LEU A 55 22.68 18.33 -20.35
CA LEU A 55 21.39 19.01 -20.48
C LEU A 55 21.57 20.42 -21.05
N PHE A 56 22.63 21.14 -20.66
CA PHE A 56 23.02 22.41 -21.28
C PHE A 56 23.15 22.25 -22.79
N ASP A 57 23.92 21.25 -23.24
CA ASP A 57 24.13 21.04 -24.67
C ASP A 57 22.82 20.72 -25.40
N GLY A 58 21.95 19.93 -24.76
CA GLY A 58 20.61 19.67 -25.27
C GLY A 58 19.79 20.94 -25.45
N LEU A 59 19.83 21.84 -24.47
CA LEU A 59 19.12 23.11 -24.52
C LEU A 59 19.71 24.08 -25.55
N VAL A 60 21.04 24.07 -25.77
CA VAL A 60 21.68 24.81 -26.87
C VAL A 60 21.16 24.32 -28.22
N ARG A 61 21.12 23.00 -28.45
CA ARG A 61 20.64 22.42 -29.72
C ARG A 61 19.14 22.63 -29.97
N LEU A 62 18.35 22.76 -28.91
CA LEU A 62 16.91 23.03 -29.02
C LEU A 62 16.62 24.51 -29.31
N ARG A 63 17.55 25.41 -28.98
CA ARG A 63 17.39 26.83 -29.24
C ARG A 63 17.37 27.09 -30.75
N PRO A 64 16.49 27.96 -31.25
CA PRO A 64 16.55 28.41 -32.64
C PRO A 64 17.91 29.03 -32.97
N GLU A 65 18.53 28.62 -34.07
CA GLU A 65 19.75 29.25 -34.56
C GLU A 65 19.46 30.70 -34.97
N SER A 66 20.40 31.59 -34.70
CA SER A 66 20.30 32.99 -35.16
C SER A 66 20.96 33.12 -36.53
N GLU A 67 20.42 34.00 -37.38
CA GLU A 67 21.02 34.36 -38.69
C GLU A 67 22.51 34.68 -38.56
N PRO A 68 23.41 34.32 -39.50
CA PRO A 68 24.83 34.65 -39.41
C PRO A 68 25.12 36.14 -39.09
N ASP A 69 26.19 36.41 -38.35
CA ASP A 69 26.58 37.79 -38.01
C ASP A 69 27.27 38.46 -39.21
N ASP A 70 26.55 39.36 -39.89
CA ASP A 70 27.02 40.05 -41.09
C ASP A 70 28.25 40.94 -40.85
N ARG A 71 28.60 41.26 -39.59
CA ARG A 71 29.80 42.05 -39.25
C ARG A 71 31.09 41.23 -39.34
N ILE A 72 30.98 39.91 -39.51
CA ILE A 72 32.09 38.98 -39.54
C ILE A 72 32.10 38.26 -40.90
N LEU A 73 33.29 38.02 -41.45
CA LEU A 73 33.50 37.15 -42.60
C LEU A 73 34.52 36.08 -42.21
N ILE A 74 34.23 34.82 -42.50
CA ILE A 74 35.20 33.73 -42.34
C ILE A 74 35.82 33.41 -43.70
N VAL A 75 37.14 33.48 -43.79
CA VAL A 75 37.93 32.97 -44.90
C VAL A 75 38.44 31.58 -44.50
N ALA A 76 37.72 30.56 -44.96
CA ALA A 76 37.99 29.16 -44.67
C ALA A 76 39.15 28.64 -45.52
N ILE A 77 40.15 28.04 -44.88
CA ILE A 77 41.20 27.28 -45.54
C ILE A 77 40.79 25.81 -45.57
N THR A 78 40.31 25.38 -46.73
CA THR A 78 39.76 24.05 -46.99
C THR A 78 40.84 23.05 -47.40
N GLU A 79 40.49 21.75 -47.43
CA GLU A 79 41.40 20.70 -47.90
C GLU A 79 41.82 20.93 -49.37
N SER A 80 40.91 21.45 -50.21
CA SER A 80 41.21 21.84 -51.59
C SER A 80 42.19 23.02 -51.66
N ASP A 81 42.09 23.98 -50.75
CA ASP A 81 43.04 25.10 -50.70
C ASP A 81 44.43 24.59 -50.33
N ILE A 82 44.54 23.70 -49.33
CA ILE A 82 45.82 23.11 -48.91
C ILE A 82 46.45 22.30 -50.05
N ALA A 83 45.65 21.46 -50.72
CA ALA A 83 46.10 20.68 -51.86
C ALA A 83 46.57 21.57 -53.03
N ALA A 84 45.88 22.68 -53.29
CA ALA A 84 46.23 23.63 -54.34
C ALA A 84 47.53 24.41 -54.04
N GLN A 85 47.88 24.61 -52.77
CA GLN A 85 49.13 25.27 -52.39
C GLN A 85 50.34 24.33 -52.31
N GLU A 86 50.14 23.01 -52.42
CA GLU A 86 51.16 21.94 -52.34
C GLU A 86 51.97 21.90 -51.02
N GLN A 87 51.71 22.80 -50.06
CA GLN A 87 52.39 22.87 -48.76
C GLN A 87 51.50 23.45 -47.65
N TRP A 88 51.73 23.01 -46.41
CA TRP A 88 51.13 23.57 -45.20
C TRP A 88 52.17 23.78 -44.09
N PRO A 89 52.17 24.93 -43.40
CA PRO A 89 51.47 26.18 -43.73
C PRO A 89 51.79 26.68 -45.15
N MET A 90 50.84 27.34 -45.82
CA MET A 90 51.06 27.96 -47.14
C MET A 90 52.20 28.98 -47.11
N SER A 91 52.83 29.27 -48.25
CA SER A 91 53.94 30.25 -48.29
C SER A 91 53.54 31.64 -47.83
N ASP A 92 54.52 32.39 -47.35
CA ASP A 92 54.38 33.78 -46.93
C ASP A 92 53.88 34.65 -48.10
N ALA A 93 54.29 34.35 -49.34
CA ALA A 93 53.81 35.04 -50.55
C ALA A 93 52.31 34.88 -50.76
N VAL A 94 51.78 33.67 -50.55
CA VAL A 94 50.34 33.38 -50.70
C VAL A 94 49.56 34.13 -49.62
N LEU A 95 50.00 34.07 -48.36
CA LEU A 95 49.34 34.79 -47.28
C LEU A 95 49.42 36.31 -47.48
N ALA A 96 50.57 36.83 -47.94
CA ALA A 96 50.73 38.25 -48.26
C ALA A 96 49.76 38.69 -49.37
N GLN A 97 49.56 37.86 -50.40
CA GLN A 97 48.60 38.13 -51.47
C GLN A 97 47.15 38.11 -50.97
N VAL A 98 46.78 37.15 -50.13
CA VAL A 98 45.45 37.08 -49.49
C VAL A 98 45.18 38.35 -48.69
N LEU A 99 46.13 38.76 -47.84
CA LEU A 99 46.03 39.97 -47.05
C LEU A 99 45.93 41.21 -47.95
N ALA A 100 46.74 41.30 -49.01
CA ALA A 100 46.68 42.40 -49.95
C ALA A 100 45.32 42.49 -50.66
N ASN A 101 44.74 41.36 -51.10
CA ASN A 101 43.42 41.32 -51.73
C ASN A 101 42.32 41.76 -50.76
N LEU A 102 42.36 41.31 -49.50
CA LEU A 102 41.39 41.73 -48.48
C LEU A 102 41.52 43.22 -48.17
N GLN A 103 42.75 43.74 -48.02
CA GLN A 103 43.00 45.14 -47.67
C GLN A 103 42.50 46.13 -48.73
N GLN A 104 42.39 45.73 -50.00
CA GLN A 104 41.79 46.57 -51.06
C GLN A 104 40.35 47.00 -50.74
N HIS A 105 39.64 46.21 -49.93
CA HIS A 105 38.25 46.45 -49.55
C HIS A 105 38.08 46.99 -48.13
N GLN A 106 39.17 47.43 -47.48
CA GLN A 106 39.16 48.14 -46.19
C GLN A 106 38.38 47.41 -45.06
N PRO A 107 38.76 46.18 -44.68
CA PRO A 107 38.21 45.52 -43.51
C PRO A 107 38.63 46.24 -42.23
N ARG A 108 37.75 46.29 -41.23
CA ARG A 108 38.06 46.90 -39.93
C ARG A 108 39.10 46.13 -39.15
N ALA A 109 39.07 44.80 -39.22
CA ALA A 109 40.06 43.93 -38.61
C ALA A 109 40.23 42.65 -39.42
N ILE A 110 41.45 42.11 -39.46
CA ILE A 110 41.77 40.81 -40.04
C ILE A 110 42.44 39.99 -38.93
N GLY A 111 41.80 38.90 -38.50
CA GLY A 111 42.35 37.94 -37.56
C GLY A 111 42.90 36.71 -38.26
N LEU A 112 44.15 36.36 -37.96
CA LEU A 112 44.81 35.17 -38.47
C LEU A 112 44.76 34.05 -37.43
N ASP A 113 43.80 33.15 -37.57
CA ASP A 113 43.71 31.90 -36.81
C ASP A 113 44.57 30.80 -37.45
N ILE A 114 45.84 31.13 -37.68
CA ILE A 114 46.88 30.25 -38.21
C ILE A 114 48.21 30.60 -37.54
N TYR A 115 48.94 29.59 -37.07
CA TYR A 115 50.25 29.81 -36.43
C TYR A 115 51.29 30.21 -37.49
N ARG A 116 52.02 31.30 -37.20
CA ARG A 116 53.06 31.88 -38.06
C ARG A 116 54.30 32.25 -37.24
N ASP A 117 54.74 31.32 -36.40
CA ASP A 117 55.93 31.45 -35.55
C ASP A 117 57.24 31.41 -36.35
N LEU A 118 57.25 30.67 -37.46
CA LEU A 118 58.38 30.54 -38.37
C LEU A 118 58.05 31.11 -39.77
N PRO A 119 59.05 31.65 -40.50
CA PRO A 119 58.86 32.12 -41.88
C PRO A 119 58.71 30.95 -42.85
N HIS A 120 57.81 31.07 -43.83
CA HIS A 120 57.55 30.08 -44.87
C HIS A 120 57.84 30.65 -46.26
N PRO A 121 59.11 30.70 -46.72
CA PRO A 121 59.46 31.31 -47.99
C PRO A 121 58.83 30.56 -49.20
N PRO A 122 58.67 31.23 -50.36
CA PRO A 122 59.02 32.63 -50.65
C PRO A 122 57.98 33.63 -50.09
N GLY A 123 58.34 34.91 -50.02
CA GLY A 123 57.41 36.01 -49.73
C GLY A 123 57.47 36.62 -48.32
N SER A 124 58.48 36.30 -47.52
CA SER A 124 58.56 36.74 -46.12
C SER A 124 58.67 38.27 -45.96
N ALA A 125 59.24 38.97 -46.93
CA ALA A 125 59.36 40.43 -46.91
C ALA A 125 58.00 41.10 -47.19
N GLU A 126 57.26 40.58 -48.17
CA GLU A 126 55.92 41.00 -48.54
C GLU A 126 54.94 40.79 -47.39
N LEU A 127 55.00 39.63 -46.74
CA LEU A 127 54.19 39.35 -45.55
C LEU A 127 54.54 40.29 -44.38
N SER A 128 55.84 40.54 -44.15
CA SER A 128 56.29 41.48 -43.11
C SER A 128 55.78 42.91 -43.35
N GLN A 129 55.63 43.31 -44.62
CA GLN A 129 55.04 44.60 -44.99
C GLN A 129 53.53 44.63 -44.67
N GLN A 130 52.80 43.55 -44.97
CA GLN A 130 51.37 43.47 -44.62
C GLN A 130 51.17 43.57 -43.11
N PHE A 131 52.00 42.89 -42.30
CA PHE A 131 51.94 42.93 -40.83
C PHE A 131 52.17 44.31 -40.19
N GLN A 132 52.60 45.33 -40.96
CA GLN A 132 52.66 46.71 -40.46
C GLN A 132 51.27 47.37 -40.37
N ALA A 133 50.23 46.79 -41.00
CA ALA A 133 48.90 47.36 -40.98
C ALA A 133 48.25 47.25 -39.58
N PRO A 134 47.60 48.33 -39.08
CA PRO A 134 47.08 48.38 -37.71
C PRO A 134 45.88 47.45 -37.46
N ASN A 135 45.24 46.97 -38.52
CA ASN A 135 44.05 46.12 -38.50
C ASN A 135 44.36 44.63 -38.61
N ILE A 136 45.62 44.19 -38.69
CA ILE A 136 45.97 42.76 -38.75
C ILE A 136 46.32 42.23 -37.36
N PHE A 137 45.75 41.09 -37.00
CA PHE A 137 45.93 40.43 -35.72
C PHE A 137 46.39 38.99 -35.94
N GLY A 138 47.38 38.56 -35.15
CA GLY A 138 47.92 37.21 -35.17
C GLY A 138 47.69 36.48 -33.85
N ILE A 139 47.94 35.18 -33.88
CA ILE A 139 47.78 34.32 -32.72
C ILE A 139 49.09 33.92 -32.04
N THR A 140 49.00 33.64 -30.75
CA THR A 140 50.00 32.93 -29.95
C THR A 140 49.31 31.78 -29.21
N LYS A 141 50.08 30.79 -28.74
CA LYS A 141 49.58 29.75 -27.82
C LYS A 141 50.30 29.91 -26.49
N ILE A 142 49.55 30.20 -25.43
CA ILE A 142 50.11 30.37 -24.06
C ILE A 142 50.59 29.03 -23.51
N GLY A 143 50.04 27.91 -24.00
CA GLY A 143 50.48 26.56 -23.63
C GLY A 143 50.06 26.16 -22.21
N ASN A 144 50.21 24.87 -21.91
CA ASN A 144 50.03 24.31 -20.57
C ASN A 144 51.12 23.22 -20.36
N PRO A 145 51.25 22.60 -19.17
CA PRO A 145 52.31 21.60 -18.94
C PRO A 145 52.32 20.44 -19.95
N ASP A 146 51.18 20.15 -20.58
CA ASP A 146 50.99 19.06 -21.54
C ASP A 146 51.06 19.51 -23.01
N ASN A 147 51.04 20.82 -23.29
CA ASN A 147 51.06 21.39 -24.63
C ASN A 147 52.04 22.58 -24.73
N PRO A 148 52.98 22.55 -25.69
CA PRO A 148 53.99 23.59 -25.82
C PRO A 148 53.38 24.96 -26.18
N THR A 149 54.02 26.00 -25.67
CA THR A 149 53.83 27.38 -26.13
C THR A 149 54.22 27.51 -27.59
N ILE A 150 53.43 28.26 -28.36
CA ILE A 150 53.75 28.63 -29.74
C ILE A 150 53.87 30.15 -29.77
N PRO A 151 55.04 30.73 -30.08
CA PRO A 151 55.22 32.17 -30.05
C PRO A 151 54.41 32.86 -31.16
N PRO A 152 54.12 34.16 -31.00
CA PRO A 152 53.44 34.92 -32.03
C PRO A 152 54.35 35.19 -33.23
N PRO A 153 53.78 35.67 -34.35
CA PRO A 153 54.55 36.11 -35.51
C PRO A 153 55.51 37.24 -35.10
N PRO A 154 56.83 37.11 -35.37
CA PRO A 154 57.84 37.99 -34.79
C PRO A 154 57.73 39.45 -35.26
N GLN A 155 57.05 39.71 -36.38
CA GLN A 155 56.88 41.05 -36.93
C GLN A 155 55.63 41.77 -36.41
N LEU A 156 54.73 41.10 -35.68
CA LEU A 156 53.52 41.72 -35.15
C LEU A 156 53.77 42.38 -33.77
N PRO A 157 53.28 43.61 -33.53
CA PRO A 157 53.35 44.25 -32.22
C PRO A 157 52.47 43.53 -31.18
N PRO A 158 52.83 43.56 -29.88
CA PRO A 158 52.09 42.88 -28.80
C PRO A 158 50.58 43.22 -28.71
N LYS A 159 50.17 44.42 -29.15
CA LYS A 159 48.76 44.85 -29.15
C LYS A 159 47.91 44.14 -30.22
N GLN A 160 48.55 43.57 -31.24
CA GLN A 160 47.91 42.82 -32.32
C GLN A 160 47.98 41.30 -32.11
N ILE A 161 48.51 40.85 -30.98
CA ILE A 161 48.73 39.42 -30.70
C ILE A 161 47.71 38.92 -29.68
N GLY A 162 46.76 38.11 -30.13
CA GLY A 162 45.80 37.41 -29.26
C GLY A 162 46.21 35.97 -29.00
N PHE A 163 45.83 35.37 -27.86
CA PHE A 163 46.01 33.92 -27.70
C PHE A 163 44.88 33.14 -28.38
N ASN A 164 45.21 31.92 -28.81
CA ASN A 164 44.28 31.00 -29.49
C ASN A 164 43.67 29.92 -28.56
N ASP A 165 44.16 29.80 -27.33
CA ASP A 165 43.79 28.74 -26.41
C ASP A 165 42.26 28.73 -26.11
N LEU A 166 41.61 27.61 -26.44
CA LEU A 166 40.23 27.32 -26.09
C LEU A 166 40.18 26.49 -24.80
N ILE A 167 39.17 26.75 -23.96
CA ILE A 167 38.97 25.99 -22.72
C ILE A 167 38.09 24.78 -23.00
N LEU A 168 38.65 23.60 -22.69
CA LEU A 168 37.92 22.34 -22.72
C LEU A 168 37.36 22.02 -21.33
N ASP A 169 36.07 21.68 -21.28
CA ASP A 169 35.49 21.07 -20.08
C ASP A 169 36.02 19.64 -19.88
N PRO A 170 35.81 19.02 -18.69
CA PRO A 170 36.30 17.68 -18.41
C PRO A 170 35.86 16.58 -19.40
N ASP A 171 34.79 16.83 -20.15
CA ASP A 171 34.28 15.94 -21.20
C ASP A 171 34.78 16.29 -22.62
N GLY A 172 35.71 17.24 -22.74
CA GLY A 172 36.35 17.65 -23.99
C GLY A 172 35.51 18.60 -24.86
N VAL A 173 34.40 19.11 -24.35
CA VAL A 173 33.52 20.04 -25.07
C VAL A 173 33.88 21.49 -24.72
N VAL A 174 33.91 22.35 -25.72
CA VAL A 174 34.11 23.79 -25.57
C VAL A 174 32.77 24.43 -25.22
N ARG A 175 32.58 24.86 -23.97
CA ARG A 175 31.40 25.63 -23.52
C ARG A 175 31.76 26.99 -22.93
N ARG A 176 33.04 27.22 -22.71
CA ARG A 176 33.59 28.38 -22.02
C ARG A 176 34.63 29.03 -22.90
N GLN A 177 34.75 30.34 -22.77
CA GLN A 177 35.81 31.11 -23.39
C GLN A 177 36.61 31.87 -22.35
N LEU A 178 37.93 31.93 -22.57
CA LEU A 178 38.85 32.76 -21.82
C LEU A 178 38.99 34.10 -22.56
N LEU A 179 38.53 35.19 -21.95
CA LEU A 179 38.66 36.52 -22.56
C LEU A 179 40.08 37.06 -22.40
N PHE A 180 40.62 36.97 -21.19
CA PHE A 180 42.00 37.31 -20.87
C PHE A 180 42.50 36.51 -19.67
N ALA A 181 43.82 36.36 -19.57
CA ALA A 181 44.48 35.68 -18.46
C ALA A 181 45.78 36.37 -18.10
N GLU A 182 46.15 36.27 -16.82
CA GLU A 182 47.44 36.73 -16.33
C GLU A 182 48.39 35.54 -16.20
N SER A 183 49.56 35.65 -16.81
CA SER A 183 50.63 34.67 -16.69
C SER A 183 51.97 35.37 -16.58
N GLN A 184 52.77 35.01 -15.58
CA GLN A 184 54.11 35.56 -15.35
C GLN A 184 54.16 37.11 -15.28
N GLY A 185 53.12 37.75 -14.74
CA GLY A 185 53.04 39.21 -14.63
C GLY A 185 52.61 39.95 -15.90
N ASN A 186 52.27 39.24 -16.98
CA ASN A 186 51.73 39.79 -18.21
C ASN A 186 50.27 39.39 -18.41
N THR A 187 49.43 40.33 -18.83
CA THR A 187 48.04 40.08 -19.23
C THR A 187 47.98 39.75 -20.72
N PHE A 188 47.46 38.57 -21.03
CA PHE A 188 47.22 38.11 -22.39
C PHE A 188 45.73 38.19 -22.69
N PHE A 189 45.37 38.64 -23.88
CA PHE A 189 43.99 38.76 -24.36
C PHE A 189 43.75 37.75 -25.47
N SER A 190 42.55 37.18 -25.54
CA SER A 190 42.17 36.25 -26.61
C SER A 190 42.11 36.97 -27.95
N LEU A 191 42.32 36.22 -29.04
CA LEU A 191 42.14 36.75 -30.41
C LEU A 191 40.75 37.39 -30.58
N GLY A 192 39.70 36.67 -30.19
CA GLY A 192 38.33 37.15 -30.32
C GLY A 192 38.06 38.46 -29.58
N LEU A 193 38.58 38.61 -28.36
CA LEU A 193 38.46 39.87 -27.62
C LEU A 193 39.20 41.01 -28.31
N ARG A 194 40.41 40.80 -28.82
CA ARG A 194 41.17 41.86 -29.51
C ARG A 194 40.47 42.35 -30.76
N LEU A 195 39.97 41.43 -31.58
CA LEU A 195 39.25 41.76 -32.81
C LEU A 195 37.97 42.53 -32.51
N ALA A 196 37.19 42.07 -31.54
CA ALA A 196 35.95 42.73 -31.15
C ALA A 196 36.22 44.13 -30.58
N LEU A 197 37.20 44.29 -29.68
CA LEU A 197 37.56 45.61 -29.14
C LEU A 197 38.11 46.55 -30.20
N HIS A 198 38.88 46.05 -31.17
CA HIS A 198 39.37 46.88 -32.28
C HIS A 198 38.22 47.39 -33.15
N TYR A 199 37.26 46.53 -33.48
CA TYR A 199 36.06 46.91 -34.22
C TYR A 199 35.21 47.93 -33.46
N LEU A 200 34.94 47.67 -32.18
CA LEU A 200 34.10 48.52 -31.32
C LEU A 200 34.72 49.90 -31.05
N LYS A 201 36.05 50.00 -31.11
CA LYS A 201 36.74 51.29 -31.00
C LYS A 201 36.30 52.29 -32.07
N PHE A 202 36.00 51.82 -33.29
CA PHE A 202 35.48 52.69 -34.36
C PHE A 202 34.04 53.15 -34.10
N GLU A 203 33.28 52.41 -33.28
CA GLU A 203 31.95 52.78 -32.81
C GLU A 203 32.00 53.65 -31.53
N GLY A 204 33.20 53.99 -31.03
CA GLY A 204 33.39 54.77 -29.81
C GLY A 204 33.12 54.00 -28.52
N ILE A 205 33.09 52.66 -28.58
CA ILE A 205 32.85 51.78 -27.44
C ILE A 205 34.19 51.24 -26.93
N GLU A 206 34.51 51.54 -25.68
CA GLU A 206 35.71 51.06 -24.98
C GLU A 206 35.35 50.24 -23.72
N PRO A 207 36.17 49.25 -23.36
CA PRO A 207 35.94 48.44 -22.16
C PRO A 207 36.22 49.26 -20.90
N GLN A 208 35.34 49.14 -19.91
CA GLN A 208 35.45 49.81 -18.62
C GLN A 208 35.24 48.81 -17.48
N ASN A 209 35.68 49.16 -16.27
CA ASN A 209 35.34 48.39 -15.08
C ASN A 209 33.93 48.78 -14.63
N TYR A 210 33.10 47.79 -14.31
CA TYR A 210 31.73 48.02 -13.88
C TYR A 210 31.70 48.76 -12.53
N GLN A 211 30.93 49.86 -12.45
CA GLN A 211 30.97 50.75 -11.29
C GLN A 211 30.60 50.07 -9.95
N GLN A 212 29.67 49.11 -9.96
CA GLN A 212 29.25 48.43 -8.73
C GLN A 212 30.18 47.27 -8.34
N ASN A 213 30.90 46.70 -9.30
CA ASN A 213 31.86 45.64 -9.06
C ASN A 213 33.06 45.78 -10.01
N PRO A 214 34.19 46.36 -9.55
CA PRO A 214 35.35 46.61 -10.39
C PRO A 214 36.01 45.36 -10.98
N GLU A 215 35.71 44.17 -10.48
CA GLU A 215 36.18 42.91 -11.08
C GLU A 215 35.44 42.56 -12.38
N TYR A 216 34.32 43.22 -12.68
CA TYR A 216 33.51 42.93 -13.86
C TYR A 216 33.83 43.90 -14.99
N MET A 217 33.90 43.37 -16.20
CA MET A 217 34.12 44.15 -17.41
C MET A 217 32.76 44.62 -17.94
N GLU A 218 32.69 45.88 -18.32
CA GLU A 218 31.53 46.51 -18.94
C GLU A 218 31.87 46.99 -20.35
N LEU A 219 30.98 46.69 -21.29
CA LEU A 219 31.02 47.20 -22.67
C LEU A 219 29.63 47.71 -23.04
N ASN A 220 29.50 49.00 -23.34
CA ASN A 220 28.24 49.62 -23.79
C ASN A 220 27.03 49.27 -22.89
N ASN A 221 27.15 49.52 -21.58
CA ASN A 221 26.15 49.19 -20.55
C ASN A 221 25.83 47.69 -20.39
N ARG A 222 26.66 46.80 -20.94
CA ARG A 222 26.55 45.35 -20.73
C ARG A 222 27.67 44.85 -19.84
N VAL A 223 27.28 44.20 -18.75
CA VAL A 223 28.20 43.63 -17.76
C VAL A 223 28.52 42.19 -18.13
N PHE A 224 29.79 41.94 -18.40
CA PHE A 224 30.34 40.60 -18.52
C PHE A 224 30.55 40.08 -17.09
N VAL A 225 29.89 38.99 -16.74
CA VAL A 225 30.03 38.39 -15.41
C VAL A 225 30.97 37.19 -15.54
N PRO A 226 32.11 37.17 -14.84
CA PRO A 226 33.03 36.05 -14.90
C PRO A 226 32.35 34.79 -14.33
N LEU A 227 32.57 33.66 -15.01
CA LEU A 227 32.06 32.36 -14.60
C LEU A 227 32.80 31.91 -13.34
N ARG A 228 32.06 31.60 -12.28
CA ARG A 228 32.59 31.11 -11.00
C ARG A 228 32.32 29.61 -10.86
N TYR A 229 33.03 28.98 -9.93
CA TYR A 229 32.96 27.53 -9.69
C TYR A 229 31.56 26.97 -9.42
N HIS A 230 30.60 27.81 -8.98
CA HIS A 230 29.26 27.41 -8.57
C HIS A 230 28.13 27.92 -9.49
N HIS A 231 28.44 28.47 -10.66
CA HIS A 231 27.42 29.03 -11.55
C HIS A 231 26.68 27.93 -12.33
N GLY A 232 25.35 27.89 -12.18
CA GLY A 232 24.48 26.94 -12.84
C GLY A 232 24.88 25.48 -12.56
N GLY A 233 25.07 24.69 -13.63
CA GLY A 233 25.43 23.27 -13.55
C GLY A 233 26.87 22.96 -13.12
N TYR A 234 27.71 23.97 -12.89
CA TYR A 234 29.10 23.76 -12.47
C TYR A 234 29.24 23.66 -10.95
N SER A 235 30.24 22.91 -10.48
CA SER A 235 30.52 22.75 -9.04
C SER A 235 32.00 22.82 -8.68
N ASN A 236 32.91 22.63 -9.62
CA ASN A 236 34.36 22.73 -9.39
C ASN A 236 35.10 23.07 -10.70
N ILE A 237 34.87 24.27 -11.24
CA ILE A 237 35.55 24.73 -12.46
C ILE A 237 36.92 25.33 -12.12
N ASP A 238 37.88 25.18 -13.02
CA ASP A 238 39.05 26.07 -13.05
C ASP A 238 38.59 27.46 -13.49
N ASP A 239 38.52 28.41 -12.54
CA ASP A 239 38.05 29.78 -12.75
C ASP A 239 39.20 30.79 -12.89
N ARG A 240 40.41 30.32 -13.23
CA ARG A 240 41.56 31.20 -13.51
C ARG A 240 41.33 32.05 -14.76
N GLY A 241 41.77 33.30 -14.68
CA GLY A 241 41.55 34.29 -15.73
C GLY A 241 40.08 34.68 -15.87
N TYR A 242 39.79 35.47 -16.90
CA TYR A 242 38.45 36.01 -17.11
C TYR A 242 37.66 35.12 -18.05
N GLN A 243 36.91 34.18 -17.49
CA GLN A 243 36.12 33.21 -18.26
C GLN A 243 34.65 33.57 -18.31
N ILE A 244 33.98 33.33 -19.44
CA ILE A 244 32.52 33.41 -19.54
C ILE A 244 31.95 32.21 -20.30
N LEU A 245 30.64 31.97 -20.16
CA LEU A 245 29.95 30.92 -20.91
C LEU A 245 29.74 31.37 -22.36
N LEU A 246 30.04 30.48 -23.29
CA LEU A 246 29.84 30.71 -24.71
C LEU A 246 28.36 30.67 -25.06
N ASN A 247 27.91 31.73 -25.72
CA ASN A 247 26.57 31.80 -26.28
C ASN A 247 26.66 31.61 -27.80
N TYR A 248 26.65 30.34 -28.22
CA TYR A 248 26.74 30.00 -29.62
C TYR A 248 25.55 30.55 -30.42
N ARG A 249 25.85 31.21 -31.52
CA ARG A 249 24.88 31.75 -32.46
C ARG A 249 24.25 30.66 -33.34
N GLY A 250 25.06 29.68 -33.72
CA GLY A 250 24.71 28.55 -34.56
C GLY A 250 25.95 27.76 -34.99
N VAL A 251 25.74 26.71 -35.79
CA VAL A 251 26.87 25.92 -36.35
C VAL A 251 27.71 26.77 -37.31
N GLN A 252 27.09 27.64 -38.11
CA GLN A 252 27.76 28.59 -39.00
C GLN A 252 27.50 30.03 -38.54
N PRO A 253 28.41 30.64 -37.75
CA PRO A 253 28.14 31.91 -37.07
C PRO A 253 28.24 33.16 -37.96
N ALA A 254 28.82 33.04 -39.15
CA ALA A 254 29.08 34.15 -40.07
C ALA A 254 29.10 33.65 -41.53
N PRO A 255 28.97 34.55 -42.53
CA PRO A 255 29.26 34.24 -43.92
C PRO A 255 30.66 33.63 -44.09
N VAL A 256 30.78 32.63 -44.98
CA VAL A 256 32.02 31.89 -45.23
C VAL A 256 32.38 31.99 -46.71
N VAL A 257 33.65 32.29 -46.99
CA VAL A 257 34.29 32.21 -48.31
C VAL A 257 35.56 31.37 -48.19
N THR A 258 36.06 30.86 -49.30
CA THR A 258 37.30 30.05 -49.33
C THR A 258 38.54 30.92 -49.55
N LEU A 259 39.70 30.41 -49.13
CA LEU A 259 40.99 31.05 -49.42
C LEU A 259 41.20 31.25 -50.93
N SER A 260 40.85 30.25 -51.74
CA SER A 260 40.95 30.31 -53.21
C SER A 260 40.10 31.42 -53.83
N GLU A 261 38.87 31.66 -53.33
CA GLU A 261 38.02 32.76 -53.80
C GLU A 261 38.63 34.14 -53.50
N VAL A 262 39.27 34.28 -52.33
CA VAL A 262 39.99 35.51 -51.97
C VAL A 262 41.22 35.70 -52.86
N LEU A 263 41.98 34.65 -53.14
CA LEU A 263 43.14 34.69 -54.05
C LEU A 263 42.73 35.05 -55.48
N ALA A 264 41.62 34.51 -55.96
CA ALA A 264 41.06 34.80 -57.27
C ALA A 264 40.39 36.19 -57.35
N ALA A 265 40.30 36.93 -56.24
CA ALA A 265 39.61 38.21 -56.11
C ALA A 265 38.14 38.15 -56.60
N THR A 266 37.45 37.04 -56.33
CA THR A 266 36.04 36.82 -56.71
C THR A 266 35.05 37.09 -55.58
N VAL A 267 35.53 37.40 -54.37
CA VAL A 267 34.70 37.72 -53.21
C VAL A 267 34.07 39.10 -53.37
N TYR A 268 32.77 39.21 -53.13
CA TYR A 268 32.08 40.50 -53.22
C TYR A 268 32.59 41.48 -52.15
N PRO A 269 32.84 42.77 -52.49
CA PRO A 269 33.40 43.75 -51.55
C PRO A 269 32.55 43.99 -50.29
N ASP A 270 31.22 43.87 -50.40
CA ASP A 270 30.27 44.01 -49.30
C ASP A 270 30.44 42.96 -48.20
N LEU A 271 31.06 41.81 -48.50
CA LEU A 271 31.44 40.81 -47.51
C LEU A 271 32.71 41.17 -46.72
N ILE A 272 33.50 42.15 -47.17
CA ILE A 272 34.80 42.51 -46.57
C ILE A 272 34.77 43.92 -45.96
N THR A 273 34.17 44.89 -46.64
CA THR A 273 34.19 46.29 -46.23
C THR A 273 33.53 46.49 -44.88
N ASP A 274 34.22 47.24 -44.01
CA ASP A 274 33.79 47.53 -42.64
C ASP A 274 33.58 46.32 -41.72
N LYS A 275 34.07 45.14 -42.10
CA LYS A 275 33.86 43.88 -41.36
C LYS A 275 35.13 43.37 -40.67
N ILE A 276 34.93 42.43 -39.74
CA ILE A 276 36.00 41.61 -39.17
C ILE A 276 36.17 40.38 -40.06
N VAL A 277 37.35 40.19 -40.63
CA VAL A 277 37.70 39.02 -41.43
C VAL A 277 38.50 38.05 -40.57
N LEU A 278 38.02 36.83 -40.40
CA LEU A 278 38.71 35.74 -39.70
C LEU A 278 39.22 34.73 -40.71
N ILE A 279 40.54 34.53 -40.78
CA ILE A 279 41.18 33.56 -41.67
C ILE A 279 41.63 32.37 -40.83
N GLY A 280 41.17 31.16 -41.16
CA GLY A 280 41.53 29.98 -40.38
C GLY A 280 41.23 28.66 -41.08
N ALA A 281 41.79 27.58 -40.54
CA ALA A 281 41.63 26.24 -41.11
C ALA A 281 40.25 25.65 -40.83
N THR A 282 39.60 25.14 -41.87
CA THR A 282 38.41 24.27 -41.75
C THR A 282 38.69 22.86 -42.28
N ALA A 283 39.90 22.64 -42.80
CA ALA A 283 40.38 21.36 -43.29
C ALA A 283 40.59 20.35 -42.14
N PRO A 284 39.95 19.17 -42.17
CA PRO A 284 40.11 18.15 -41.12
C PRO A 284 41.55 17.65 -40.94
N SER A 285 42.38 17.72 -41.99
CA SER A 285 43.80 17.35 -41.94
C SER A 285 44.63 18.18 -40.94
N ILE A 286 44.21 19.43 -40.67
CA ILE A 286 44.88 20.34 -39.75
C ILE A 286 44.58 20.01 -38.27
N LYS A 287 43.51 19.25 -38.01
CA LYS A 287 43.05 18.85 -36.67
C LYS A 287 42.73 20.04 -35.74
N ASP A 288 42.32 21.17 -36.31
CA ASP A 288 41.84 22.33 -35.57
C ASP A 288 40.31 22.30 -35.41
N GLU A 289 39.77 21.16 -34.94
CA GLU A 289 38.34 20.99 -34.74
C GLU A 289 38.04 20.49 -33.32
N PHE A 290 37.01 21.07 -32.71
CA PHE A 290 36.67 20.84 -31.31
C PHE A 290 35.23 20.34 -31.15
N PHE A 291 35.00 19.56 -30.09
CA PHE A 291 33.63 19.24 -29.68
C PHE A 291 32.96 20.48 -29.11
N THR A 292 31.73 20.75 -29.55
CA THR A 292 30.91 21.87 -29.06
C THR A 292 29.55 21.33 -28.62
N PRO A 293 28.67 22.16 -28.01
CA PRO A 293 27.29 21.74 -27.71
C PRO A 293 26.51 21.17 -28.91
N TYR A 294 26.88 21.48 -30.16
CA TYR A 294 26.25 20.91 -31.36
C TYR A 294 26.77 19.52 -31.74
N SER A 295 27.93 19.09 -31.23
CA SER A 295 28.49 17.78 -31.51
C SER A 295 27.73 16.70 -30.72
N VAL A 296 26.78 16.01 -31.37
CA VAL A 296 26.01 14.91 -30.76
C VAL A 296 26.94 13.70 -30.53
N ARG A 297 26.70 12.97 -29.43
CA ARG A 297 27.52 11.83 -28.98
C ARG A 297 27.56 10.70 -30.02
N GLU A 298 28.60 10.67 -30.85
CA GLU A 298 29.21 9.53 -31.53
C GLU A 298 30.52 10.04 -32.18
N SER A 299 31.49 9.18 -32.47
CA SER A 299 32.74 9.53 -33.15
C SER A 299 32.54 10.05 -34.61
N THR A 300 31.30 10.32 -34.99
CA THR A 300 30.80 10.63 -36.34
C THR A 300 30.14 12.01 -36.42
N ALA A 301 29.87 12.70 -35.30
CA ALA A 301 29.31 14.05 -35.35
C ALA A 301 30.38 15.08 -35.74
N PRO A 302 30.04 16.10 -36.57
CA PRO A 302 31.00 17.09 -37.01
C PRO A 302 31.51 17.88 -35.81
N LYS A 303 32.83 17.96 -35.70
CA LYS A 303 33.49 18.90 -34.81
C LYS A 303 33.41 20.30 -35.44
N MET A 304 33.47 21.34 -34.61
CA MET A 304 33.48 22.71 -35.11
C MET A 304 34.92 23.18 -35.31
N PRO A 305 35.28 23.73 -36.48
CA PRO A 305 36.58 24.34 -36.69
C PRO A 305 36.88 25.46 -35.67
N GLY A 306 38.14 25.61 -35.25
CA GLY A 306 38.57 26.65 -34.30
C GLY A 306 38.13 28.06 -34.72
N VAL A 307 38.30 28.38 -36.01
CA VAL A 307 37.91 29.68 -36.57
C VAL A 307 36.41 29.97 -36.46
N PHE A 308 35.56 28.94 -36.50
CA PHE A 308 34.11 29.08 -36.29
C PHE A 308 33.79 29.33 -34.82
N ILE A 309 34.56 28.73 -33.90
CA ILE A 309 34.42 29.02 -32.46
C ILE A 309 34.80 30.48 -32.22
N HIS A 310 35.94 30.96 -32.74
CA HIS A 310 36.35 32.37 -32.61
C HIS A 310 35.35 33.35 -33.21
N ALA A 311 34.71 33.02 -34.33
CA ALA A 311 33.63 33.83 -34.89
C ALA A 311 32.42 33.93 -33.94
N ASN A 312 32.06 32.83 -33.25
CA ASN A 312 31.05 32.87 -32.18
C ASN A 312 31.50 33.76 -31.01
N ILE A 313 32.77 33.68 -30.58
CA ILE A 313 33.35 34.53 -29.52
C ILE A 313 33.20 36.02 -29.88
N VAL A 314 33.67 36.37 -31.08
CA VAL A 314 33.63 37.75 -31.58
C VAL A 314 32.19 38.24 -31.67
N SER A 315 31.29 37.44 -32.26
CA SER A 315 29.87 37.80 -32.38
C SER A 315 29.21 38.02 -31.01
N GLN A 316 29.51 37.17 -30.02
CA GLN A 316 28.99 37.33 -28.66
C GLN A 316 29.44 38.66 -28.02
N ILE A 317 30.71 39.04 -28.19
CA ILE A 317 31.25 40.30 -27.65
C ILE A 317 30.67 41.51 -28.41
N LEU A 318 30.63 41.45 -29.75
CA LEU A 318 30.04 42.50 -30.59
C LEU A 318 28.54 42.68 -30.35
N GLY A 319 27.84 41.65 -29.88
CA GLY A 319 26.44 41.74 -29.45
C GLY A 319 26.19 42.75 -28.32
N ALA A 320 27.23 43.26 -27.66
CA ALA A 320 27.11 44.33 -26.66
C ALA A 320 26.74 45.70 -27.27
N ASP A 321 26.97 45.90 -28.57
CA ASP A 321 26.73 47.17 -29.28
C ASP A 321 25.25 47.41 -29.64
N SER A 322 24.45 46.34 -29.79
CA SER A 322 23.06 46.48 -30.26
C SER A 322 22.14 47.06 -29.17
N GLY A 323 21.95 48.38 -29.19
CA GLY A 323 20.99 49.11 -28.34
C GLY A 323 19.51 48.73 -28.53
N ASN A 324 19.18 47.90 -29.53
CA ASN A 324 17.80 47.57 -29.92
C ASN A 324 17.41 46.08 -29.80
N SER A 325 18.28 45.19 -29.32
CA SER A 325 17.90 43.79 -29.07
C SER A 325 17.60 43.55 -27.58
N PRO A 326 16.36 43.17 -27.21
CA PRO A 326 15.99 42.88 -25.82
C PRO A 326 16.64 41.60 -25.25
N ALA A 327 17.31 40.80 -26.09
CA ALA A 327 18.05 39.62 -25.65
C ALA A 327 19.48 39.99 -25.21
N ASN A 328 19.76 39.86 -23.92
CA ASN A 328 21.12 39.86 -23.40
C ASN A 328 21.88 38.67 -24.02
N ASN A 329 22.88 38.90 -24.87
CA ASN A 329 23.69 37.81 -25.45
C ASN A 329 24.63 37.13 -24.44
N LEU A 330 24.55 37.49 -23.16
CA LEU A 330 25.38 36.97 -22.08
C LEU A 330 24.53 36.10 -21.16
N PHE A 331 25.10 34.97 -20.74
CA PHE A 331 24.46 34.12 -19.76
C PHE A 331 24.46 34.77 -18.38
N TRP A 332 23.35 34.60 -17.67
CA TRP A 332 23.20 34.97 -16.27
C TRP A 332 22.79 33.76 -15.43
N PHE A 333 23.11 33.83 -14.14
CA PHE A 333 22.98 32.71 -13.20
C PHE A 333 22.16 33.14 -11.99
N LEU A 334 21.47 32.18 -11.37
CA LEU A 334 20.78 32.44 -10.11
C LEU A 334 21.77 32.42 -8.94
N PRO A 335 21.55 33.26 -7.91
CA PRO A 335 22.26 33.11 -6.65
C PRO A 335 22.02 31.72 -6.05
N GLN A 336 23.04 31.14 -5.41
CA GLN A 336 22.96 29.78 -4.84
C GLN A 336 21.75 29.56 -3.93
N TRP A 337 21.38 30.56 -3.13
CA TRP A 337 20.23 30.46 -2.23
C TRP A 337 18.90 30.37 -2.99
N VAL A 338 18.78 31.01 -4.15
CA VAL A 338 17.60 30.89 -5.03
C VAL A 338 17.56 29.52 -5.68
N GLU A 339 18.70 28.99 -6.12
CA GLU A 339 18.79 27.63 -6.64
C GLU A 339 18.40 26.58 -5.58
N LEU A 340 18.76 26.80 -4.31
CA LEU A 340 18.34 25.94 -3.21
C LEU A 340 16.82 26.00 -3.01
N ILE A 341 16.20 27.18 -3.10
CA ILE A 341 14.74 27.32 -3.05
C ILE A 341 14.09 26.57 -4.22
N TRP A 342 14.62 26.75 -5.44
CA TRP A 342 14.16 26.05 -6.64
C TRP A 342 14.18 24.53 -6.45
N LEU A 343 15.30 23.97 -5.98
CA LEU A 343 15.45 22.55 -5.67
C LEU A 343 14.44 22.08 -4.61
N THR A 344 14.33 22.84 -3.50
CA THR A 344 13.48 22.49 -2.36
C THR A 344 12.01 22.51 -2.73
N LEU A 345 11.57 23.49 -3.54
CA LEU A 345 10.19 23.62 -3.99
C LEU A 345 9.75 22.38 -4.78
N TRP A 346 10.58 21.90 -5.70
CA TRP A 346 10.29 20.69 -6.48
C TRP A 346 10.35 19.40 -5.65
N GLY A 347 11.26 19.31 -4.68
CA GLY A 347 11.28 18.21 -3.71
C GLY A 347 10.01 18.15 -2.86
N ILE A 348 9.58 19.27 -2.29
CA ILE A 348 8.33 19.39 -1.52
C ILE A 348 7.12 19.08 -2.41
N GLY A 349 7.08 19.61 -3.63
CA GLY A 349 6.01 19.35 -4.60
C GLY A 349 5.87 17.86 -4.93
N GLY A 350 6.98 17.18 -5.20
CA GLY A 350 7.01 15.74 -5.46
C GLY A 350 6.51 14.92 -4.27
N GLY A 351 7.01 15.20 -3.06
CA GLY A 351 6.57 14.52 -1.84
C GLY A 351 5.10 14.79 -1.49
N PHE A 352 4.63 16.03 -1.66
CA PHE A 352 3.24 16.40 -1.41
C PHE A 352 2.26 15.68 -2.36
N LEU A 353 2.55 15.66 -3.66
CA LEU A 353 1.73 14.98 -4.65
C LEU A 353 1.66 13.47 -4.38
N ALA A 354 2.81 12.84 -4.11
CA ALA A 354 2.90 11.44 -3.71
C ALA A 354 2.11 11.16 -2.41
N TRP A 355 2.09 12.12 -1.47
CA TRP A 355 1.30 12.03 -0.24
C TRP A 355 -0.21 12.19 -0.48
N ARG A 356 -0.63 13.10 -1.35
CA ARG A 356 -2.06 13.41 -1.54
C ARG A 356 -2.78 12.40 -2.43
N ILE A 357 -2.09 11.86 -3.43
CA ILE A 357 -2.66 11.01 -4.47
C ILE A 357 -2.41 9.54 -4.14
N HIS A 358 -3.45 8.72 -4.28
CA HIS A 358 -3.41 7.28 -3.95
C HIS A 358 -3.48 6.39 -5.20
N HIS A 359 -3.99 6.89 -6.32
CA HIS A 359 -4.13 6.12 -7.56
C HIS A 359 -2.80 6.08 -8.34
N PRO A 360 -2.23 4.90 -8.65
CA PRO A 360 -0.90 4.79 -9.24
C PRO A 360 -0.81 5.44 -10.64
N GLY A 361 -1.85 5.31 -11.46
CA GLY A 361 -1.89 5.97 -12.77
C GLY A 361 -1.88 7.50 -12.67
N MET A 362 -2.54 8.06 -11.65
CA MET A 362 -2.53 9.52 -11.43
C MET A 362 -1.18 9.97 -10.90
N GLN A 363 -0.56 9.20 -9.99
CA GLN A 363 0.80 9.48 -9.51
C GLN A 363 1.80 9.54 -10.68
N GLY A 364 1.73 8.57 -11.61
CA GLY A 364 2.55 8.58 -12.82
C GLY A 364 2.30 9.83 -13.68
N LEU A 365 1.05 10.18 -13.93
CA LEU A 365 0.69 11.36 -14.73
C LEU A 365 1.25 12.66 -14.14
N TYR A 366 1.05 12.92 -12.85
CA TYR A 366 1.57 14.14 -12.21
C TYR A 366 3.09 14.18 -12.14
N PHE A 367 3.72 13.02 -12.02
CA PHE A 367 5.16 12.90 -12.07
C PHE A 367 5.71 13.34 -13.44
N PHE A 368 5.15 12.82 -14.54
CA PHE A 368 5.51 13.25 -15.89
C PHE A 368 5.22 14.73 -16.12
N LEU A 369 4.07 15.23 -15.67
CA LEU A 369 3.71 16.64 -15.77
C LEU A 369 4.72 17.52 -15.00
N GLY A 370 5.16 17.08 -13.82
CA GLY A 370 6.18 17.75 -13.02
C GLY A 370 7.50 17.88 -13.76
N ILE A 371 8.04 16.78 -14.30
CA ILE A 371 9.28 16.80 -15.10
C ILE A 371 9.13 17.69 -16.33
N PHE A 372 8.01 17.58 -17.04
CA PHE A 372 7.74 18.41 -18.21
C PHE A 372 7.68 19.90 -17.85
N THR A 373 7.10 20.24 -16.69
CA THR A 373 7.03 21.62 -16.21
C THR A 373 8.41 22.15 -15.82
N ILE A 374 9.25 21.36 -15.15
CA ILE A 374 10.64 21.74 -14.85
C ILE A 374 11.41 21.99 -16.15
N PHE A 375 11.32 21.06 -17.10
CA PHE A 375 11.98 21.18 -18.40
C PHE A 375 11.49 22.41 -19.18
N GLY A 376 10.17 22.61 -19.26
CA GLY A 376 9.60 23.77 -19.94
C GLY A 376 10.00 25.10 -19.30
N ALA A 377 9.96 25.20 -17.96
CA ALA A 377 10.35 26.41 -17.25
C ALA A 377 11.85 26.72 -17.43
N THR A 378 12.71 25.71 -17.30
CA THR A 378 14.16 25.87 -17.51
C THR A 378 14.48 26.21 -18.97
N TYR A 379 13.81 25.59 -19.95
CA TYR A 379 13.99 25.91 -21.35
C TYR A 379 13.55 27.35 -21.69
N VAL A 380 12.40 27.80 -21.19
CA VAL A 380 11.95 29.19 -21.37
C VAL A 380 12.98 30.16 -20.78
N LEU A 381 13.44 29.92 -19.55
CA LEU A 381 14.48 30.74 -18.92
C LEU A 381 15.80 30.70 -19.71
N PHE A 382 16.14 29.53 -20.29
CA PHE A 382 17.30 29.37 -21.15
C PHE A 382 17.22 30.19 -22.45
N LEU A 383 16.02 30.39 -23.03
CA LEU A 383 15.84 31.30 -24.18
C LEU A 383 16.18 32.76 -23.83
N PHE A 384 16.06 33.14 -22.56
CA PHE A 384 16.49 34.43 -22.02
C PHE A 384 17.92 34.39 -21.46
N ASN A 385 18.73 33.41 -21.86
CA ASN A 385 20.11 33.21 -21.43
C ASN A 385 20.29 33.02 -19.92
N ALA A 386 19.26 32.52 -19.22
CA ALA A 386 19.40 32.06 -17.85
C ALA A 386 19.88 30.61 -17.83
N TRP A 387 21.02 30.33 -17.19
CA TRP A 387 21.45 28.96 -16.96
C TRP A 387 21.10 28.51 -15.54
N ILE A 388 20.09 27.64 -15.43
CA ILE A 388 19.60 27.11 -14.15
C ILE A 388 19.68 25.58 -14.19
N PRO A 389 20.17 24.93 -13.11
CA PRO A 389 20.23 23.48 -13.02
C PRO A 389 18.87 22.79 -13.25
N LEU A 390 18.87 21.75 -14.10
CA LEU A 390 17.69 20.98 -14.50
C LEU A 390 17.72 19.57 -13.91
N ALA A 391 18.88 18.91 -13.86
CA ALA A 391 18.97 17.55 -13.32
C ALA A 391 18.64 17.50 -11.83
N SER A 392 19.15 18.47 -11.05
CA SER A 392 18.94 18.51 -9.60
C SER A 392 17.46 18.64 -9.16
N PRO A 393 16.62 19.58 -9.68
CA PRO A 393 15.20 19.64 -9.33
C PRO A 393 14.40 18.42 -9.80
N VAL A 394 14.73 17.84 -10.97
CA VAL A 394 14.11 16.59 -11.43
C VAL A 394 14.40 15.48 -10.44
N LEU A 395 15.67 15.30 -10.05
CA LEU A 395 16.07 14.30 -9.06
C LEU A 395 15.39 14.54 -7.71
N ALA A 396 15.27 15.79 -7.25
CA ALA A 396 14.59 16.11 -5.99
C ALA A 396 13.12 15.70 -6.01
N LEU A 397 12.41 16.01 -7.10
CA LEU A 397 11.03 15.58 -7.31
C LEU A 397 10.93 14.04 -7.31
N THR A 398 11.84 13.36 -7.99
CA THR A 398 11.85 11.88 -8.06
C THR A 398 12.15 11.20 -6.73
N LEU A 399 13.17 11.64 -6.01
CA LEU A 399 13.62 11.01 -4.77
C LEU A 399 12.59 11.22 -3.65
N ALA A 400 12.03 12.43 -3.55
CA ALA A 400 10.98 12.73 -2.59
C ALA A 400 9.71 11.93 -2.89
N ALA A 401 9.25 11.87 -4.15
CA ALA A 401 8.06 11.13 -4.52
C ALA A 401 8.22 9.62 -4.25
N THR A 402 9.32 9.02 -4.69
CA THR A 402 9.59 7.58 -4.49
C THR A 402 9.75 7.23 -3.01
N GLY A 403 10.45 8.06 -2.22
CA GLY A 403 10.57 7.88 -0.77
C GLY A 403 9.23 7.91 -0.05
N VAL A 404 8.32 8.82 -0.44
CA VAL A 404 6.97 8.91 0.13
C VAL A 404 6.10 7.72 -0.28
N ILE A 405 6.18 7.28 -1.53
CA ILE A 405 5.45 6.09 -2.01
C ILE A 405 5.93 4.84 -1.27
N ALA A 406 7.24 4.65 -1.15
CA ALA A 406 7.82 3.52 -0.42
C ALA A 406 7.40 3.54 1.05
N TYR A 407 7.45 4.71 1.70
CA TYR A 407 6.96 4.86 3.06
C TYR A 407 5.48 4.46 3.20
N LYS A 408 4.61 4.93 2.30
CA LYS A 408 3.19 4.55 2.30
C LYS A 408 2.97 3.06 2.13
N GLN A 409 3.70 2.43 1.20
CA GLN A 409 3.59 0.99 0.97
C GLN A 409 4.00 0.20 2.21
N ILE A 410 5.13 0.55 2.83
CA ILE A 410 5.58 -0.08 4.08
C ILE A 410 4.57 0.15 5.20
N HIS A 411 4.05 1.38 5.33
CA HIS A 411 3.06 1.70 6.35
C HIS A 411 1.78 0.85 6.19
N ASN A 412 1.23 0.78 4.98
CA ASN A 412 0.05 -0.02 4.65
C ASN A 412 0.31 -1.53 4.77
N PHE A 413 1.53 -1.98 4.52
CA PHE A 413 1.91 -3.38 4.70
C PHE A 413 2.02 -3.76 6.19
N LEU A 414 2.19 -2.79 7.09
CA LEU A 414 2.39 -3.02 8.52
C LEU A 414 1.22 -2.57 9.40
N HIS A 415 0.25 -1.83 8.85
CA HIS A 415 -0.90 -1.27 9.57
C HIS A 415 -2.21 -1.57 8.85
N ASP A 416 -3.28 -1.71 9.61
CA ASP A 416 -4.65 -1.81 9.12
C ASP A 416 -5.13 -0.45 8.59
N SER A 417 -5.68 -0.43 7.38
CA SER A 417 -6.06 0.79 6.68
C SER A 417 -7.26 1.51 7.29
N LEU A 418 -8.17 0.79 7.96
CA LEU A 418 -9.35 1.36 8.59
C LEU A 418 -9.01 1.99 9.95
N THR A 419 -8.30 1.25 10.80
CA THR A 419 -8.07 1.64 12.20
C THR A 419 -6.74 2.34 12.45
N GLY A 420 -5.80 2.24 11.49
CA GLY A 420 -4.42 2.72 11.64
C GLY A 420 -3.61 1.96 12.68
N LEU A 421 -4.12 0.85 13.21
CA LEU A 421 -3.41 0.01 14.16
C LEU A 421 -2.39 -0.90 13.44
N PRO A 422 -1.32 -1.34 14.11
CA PRO A 422 -0.50 -2.45 13.65
C PRO A 422 -1.34 -3.63 13.16
N ASN A 423 -0.93 -4.23 12.05
CA ASN A 423 -1.52 -5.47 11.58
C ASN A 423 -0.85 -6.70 12.25
N ARG A 424 -1.28 -7.89 11.85
CA ARG A 424 -0.74 -9.16 12.38
C ARG A 424 0.78 -9.28 12.28
N SER A 425 1.38 -8.85 11.16
CA SER A 425 2.83 -8.96 10.96
C SER A 425 3.59 -8.08 11.94
N LEU A 426 3.22 -6.80 12.05
CA LEU A 426 3.87 -5.87 12.97
C LEU A 426 3.61 -6.24 14.44
N PHE A 427 2.45 -6.82 14.75
CA PHE A 427 2.13 -7.31 16.09
C PHE A 427 3.01 -8.49 16.51
N LEU A 428 3.22 -9.46 15.63
CA LEU A 428 4.08 -10.63 15.89
C LEU A 428 5.53 -10.20 16.13
N ASP A 429 6.07 -9.31 15.28
CA ASP A 429 7.42 -8.76 15.46
C ASP A 429 7.57 -8.06 16.83
N ARG A 430 6.65 -7.16 17.17
CA ARG A 430 6.66 -6.47 18.48
C ARG A 430 6.51 -7.44 19.65
N THR A 431 5.73 -8.50 19.50
CA THR A 431 5.55 -9.54 20.50
C THR A 431 6.85 -10.33 20.69
N GLN A 432 7.52 -10.72 19.60
CA GLN A 432 8.80 -11.41 19.65
C GLN A 432 9.88 -10.56 20.34
N GLN A 433 9.94 -9.27 20.03
CA GLN A 433 10.85 -8.32 20.70
C GLN A 433 10.52 -8.17 22.20
N ALA A 434 9.23 -8.14 22.55
CA ALA A 434 8.80 -8.06 23.95
C ALA A 434 9.15 -9.32 24.75
N ILE A 435 9.00 -10.52 24.18
CA ILE A 435 9.44 -11.79 24.77
C ILE A 435 10.95 -11.76 25.03
N ALA A 436 11.76 -11.38 24.02
CA ALA A 436 13.22 -11.30 24.16
C ALA A 436 13.66 -10.26 25.21
N LYS A 437 12.88 -9.20 25.42
CA LYS A 437 13.14 -8.20 26.47
C LYS A 437 12.69 -8.67 27.85
N SER A 438 11.56 -9.38 27.94
CA SER A 438 11.01 -9.87 29.20
C SER A 438 11.90 -10.96 29.81
N GLN A 439 12.47 -11.85 28.99
CA GLN A 439 13.47 -12.83 29.40
C GLN A 439 14.71 -12.19 30.05
N ARG A 440 15.25 -11.12 29.43
CA ARG A 440 16.41 -10.38 29.97
C ARG A 440 16.10 -9.68 31.29
N ASN A 441 14.89 -9.14 31.42
CA ASN A 441 14.49 -8.33 32.57
C ASN A 441 13.78 -9.13 33.67
N LYS A 442 13.67 -10.46 33.54
CA LYS A 442 12.88 -11.34 34.43
C LYS A 442 11.44 -10.84 34.63
N SER A 443 10.83 -10.30 33.57
CA SER A 443 9.42 -9.88 33.56
C SER A 443 8.58 -10.83 32.71
N ILE A 444 7.25 -10.76 32.86
CA ILE A 444 6.32 -11.54 32.05
C ILE A 444 5.75 -10.63 30.95
N CYS A 445 5.52 -11.20 29.77
CA CYS A 445 4.68 -10.58 28.74
C CYS A 445 3.44 -11.45 28.47
N GLY A 446 2.37 -10.82 28.03
CA GLY A 446 1.13 -11.51 27.71
C GLY A 446 0.42 -10.91 26.51
N VAL A 447 -0.45 -11.70 25.90
CA VAL A 447 -1.32 -11.29 24.80
C VAL A 447 -2.77 -11.48 25.22
N LEU A 448 -3.57 -10.44 25.03
CA LEU A 448 -5.03 -10.52 25.04
C LEU A 448 -5.49 -10.62 23.59
N PHE A 449 -6.18 -11.69 23.24
CA PHE A 449 -6.87 -11.85 21.96
C PHE A 449 -8.34 -11.50 22.15
N ILE A 450 -8.90 -10.62 21.33
CA ILE A 450 -10.22 -10.03 21.51
C ILE A 450 -11.03 -10.24 20.23
N ASN A 451 -12.24 -10.76 20.33
CA ASN A 451 -13.19 -10.86 19.23
C ASN A 451 -14.50 -10.15 19.58
N VAL A 452 -15.07 -9.40 18.63
CA VAL A 452 -16.35 -8.72 18.81
C VAL A 452 -17.50 -9.71 18.64
N ASP A 453 -18.37 -9.83 19.65
CA ASP A 453 -19.44 -10.80 19.62
C ASP A 453 -20.55 -10.39 18.63
N ASN A 454 -20.98 -11.34 17.79
CA ASN A 454 -22.02 -11.15 16.78
C ASN A 454 -21.78 -9.90 15.91
N PHE A 455 -20.54 -9.67 15.48
CA PHE A 455 -20.18 -8.55 14.60
C PHE A 455 -20.89 -8.63 13.24
N ARG A 456 -20.97 -9.82 12.63
CA ARG A 456 -21.66 -10.03 11.36
C ARG A 456 -23.12 -9.54 11.38
N LEU A 457 -23.83 -9.76 12.48
CA LEU A 457 -25.21 -9.28 12.66
C LEU A 457 -25.32 -7.75 12.56
N ILE A 458 -24.27 -7.00 12.88
CA ILE A 458 -24.24 -5.54 12.71
C ILE A 458 -24.11 -5.17 11.24
N ASN A 459 -23.19 -5.80 10.51
CA ASN A 459 -23.05 -5.54 9.09
C ASN A 459 -24.33 -5.94 8.34
N ASP A 460 -24.93 -7.07 8.68
CA ASP A 460 -26.16 -7.55 8.06
C ASP A 460 -27.37 -6.65 8.38
N SER A 461 -27.45 -6.12 9.60
CA SER A 461 -28.60 -5.30 10.04
C SER A 461 -28.47 -3.80 9.76
N LEU A 462 -27.25 -3.24 9.81
CA LEU A 462 -26.99 -1.78 9.78
C LEU A 462 -26.02 -1.36 8.67
N GLY A 463 -25.49 -2.31 7.90
CA GLY A 463 -24.56 -2.10 6.81
C GLY A 463 -23.09 -2.01 7.23
N ASP A 464 -22.19 -2.22 6.28
CA ASP A 464 -20.74 -2.27 6.52
C ASP A 464 -20.16 -0.97 7.10
N LEU A 465 -20.71 0.19 6.72
CA LEU A 465 -20.29 1.50 7.27
C LEU A 465 -20.53 1.60 8.80
N ALA A 466 -21.61 0.99 9.30
CA ALA A 466 -21.88 0.95 10.74
C ALA A 466 -20.90 0.01 11.45
N GLY A 467 -20.54 -1.11 10.80
CA GLY A 467 -19.47 -2.00 11.26
C GLY A 467 -18.12 -1.27 11.38
N ASP A 468 -17.75 -0.49 10.37
CA ASP A 468 -16.51 0.30 10.37
C ASP A 468 -16.49 1.35 11.49
N GLN A 469 -17.61 2.06 11.71
CA GLN A 469 -17.76 3.00 12.82
C GLN A 469 -17.60 2.31 14.18
N LEU A 470 -18.19 1.12 14.34
CA LEU A 470 -18.05 0.34 15.57
C LEU A 470 -16.58 -0.02 15.82
N LEU A 471 -15.86 -0.47 14.80
CA LEU A 471 -14.45 -0.83 14.93
C LEU A 471 -13.59 0.38 15.29
N ILE A 472 -13.82 1.54 14.68
CA ILE A 472 -13.10 2.78 15.00
C ILE A 472 -13.36 3.20 16.46
N GLN A 473 -14.62 3.21 16.92
CA GLN A 473 -14.95 3.55 18.30
C GLN A 473 -14.39 2.52 19.30
N LEU A 474 -14.41 1.23 18.95
CA LEU A 474 -13.81 0.16 19.75
C LEU A 474 -12.32 0.43 19.97
N VAL A 475 -11.58 0.79 18.91
CA VAL A 475 -10.15 1.11 18.99
C VAL A 475 -9.88 2.25 19.97
N GLU A 476 -10.69 3.30 19.97
CA GLU A 476 -10.54 4.41 20.92
C GLU A 476 -10.73 3.95 22.38
N ARG A 477 -11.74 3.10 22.63
CA ARG A 477 -11.96 2.52 23.97
C ARG A 477 -10.84 1.59 24.40
N LEU A 478 -10.32 0.78 23.49
CA LEU A 478 -9.17 -0.09 23.76
C LEU A 478 -7.92 0.74 24.09
N LYS A 479 -7.65 1.83 23.35
CA LYS A 479 -6.53 2.75 23.63
C LYS A 479 -6.61 3.35 25.03
N ASN A 480 -7.80 3.71 25.48
CA ASN A 480 -8.03 4.25 26.83
C ASN A 480 -7.96 3.16 27.93
N SER A 481 -8.01 1.88 27.53
CA SER A 481 -8.01 0.73 28.44
C SER A 481 -6.65 0.04 28.55
N VAL A 482 -5.58 0.60 28.01
CA VAL A 482 -4.20 0.05 28.06
C VAL A 482 -3.18 1.13 28.43
N LEU A 483 -1.96 0.73 28.77
CA LEU A 483 -0.87 1.68 29.07
C LEU A 483 -0.19 2.14 27.77
N LEU A 484 0.48 3.31 27.81
CA LEU A 484 1.25 3.86 26.68
C LEU A 484 2.36 2.92 26.13
N GLY A 485 2.83 1.97 26.94
CA GLY A 485 3.82 0.98 26.52
C GLY A 485 3.25 -0.29 25.88
N ASP A 486 1.94 -0.50 25.97
CA ASP A 486 1.26 -1.66 25.40
C ASP A 486 1.01 -1.44 23.90
N THR A 487 0.84 -2.53 23.14
CA THR A 487 0.57 -2.45 21.70
C THR A 487 -0.77 -3.06 21.38
N ILE A 488 -1.66 -2.29 20.76
CA ILE A 488 -2.92 -2.78 20.20
C ILE A 488 -2.72 -3.05 18.71
N ALA A 489 -3.25 -4.14 18.21
CA ALA A 489 -3.26 -4.50 16.80
C ALA A 489 -4.64 -4.99 16.37
N ARG A 490 -4.93 -4.85 15.07
CA ARG A 490 -6.07 -5.51 14.43
C ARG A 490 -5.56 -6.66 13.58
N LEU A 491 -6.05 -7.85 13.83
CA LEU A 491 -5.54 -9.09 13.23
C LEU A 491 -6.42 -9.60 12.08
N GLY A 492 -7.71 -9.27 12.13
CA GLY A 492 -8.73 -9.68 11.17
C GLY A 492 -9.89 -8.69 11.15
N ALA A 493 -11.04 -9.11 10.61
CA ALA A 493 -12.21 -8.25 10.44
C ALA A 493 -12.72 -7.68 11.79
N ASP A 494 -12.96 -8.55 12.76
CA ASP A 494 -13.51 -8.26 14.09
C ASP A 494 -12.58 -8.73 15.22
N GLU A 495 -11.32 -8.99 14.88
CA GLU A 495 -10.30 -9.55 15.77
C GLU A 495 -9.20 -8.53 16.10
N PHE A 496 -8.93 -8.36 17.38
CA PHE A 496 -7.92 -7.48 17.92
C PHE A 496 -6.98 -8.25 18.84
N ALA A 497 -5.75 -7.76 18.96
CA ALA A 497 -4.84 -8.25 19.98
C ALA A 497 -4.15 -7.11 20.72
N ILE A 498 -3.87 -7.34 21.99
CA ILE A 498 -3.17 -6.41 22.85
C ILE A 498 -1.97 -7.12 23.46
N LEU A 499 -0.78 -6.58 23.22
CA LEU A 499 0.47 -7.01 23.82
C LEU A 499 0.68 -6.23 25.11
N LEU A 500 0.63 -6.94 26.24
CA LEU A 500 0.93 -6.42 27.56
C LEU A 500 2.41 -6.64 27.88
N ARG A 501 3.12 -5.54 28.17
CA ARG A 501 4.56 -5.59 28.48
C ARG A 501 4.80 -5.44 29.97
N ASN A 502 5.82 -6.12 30.50
CA ASN A 502 6.26 -6.01 31.89
C ASN A 502 5.16 -6.27 32.94
N ILE A 503 4.34 -7.28 32.71
CA ILE A 503 3.35 -7.71 33.70
C ILE A 503 4.03 -8.55 34.79
N LYS A 504 3.48 -8.49 36.01
CA LYS A 504 4.03 -9.18 37.19
C LYS A 504 3.36 -10.53 37.45
N SER A 505 2.10 -10.69 37.07
CA SER A 505 1.33 -11.93 37.24
C SER A 505 0.16 -12.00 36.25
N VAL A 506 -0.50 -13.16 36.18
CA VAL A 506 -1.80 -13.35 35.50
C VAL A 506 -2.82 -12.29 35.91
N ASN A 507 -2.82 -11.89 37.18
CA ASN A 507 -3.82 -10.96 37.71
C ASN A 507 -3.74 -9.57 37.06
N ASN A 508 -2.54 -9.15 36.63
CA ASN A 508 -2.39 -7.91 35.88
C ASN A 508 -3.09 -7.98 34.51
N ALA A 509 -3.04 -9.14 33.85
CA ALA A 509 -3.68 -9.32 32.54
C ALA A 509 -5.20 -9.43 32.66
N THR A 510 -5.71 -10.08 33.71
CA THR A 510 -7.16 -10.17 33.98
C THR A 510 -7.75 -8.80 34.31
N ILE A 511 -7.05 -7.98 35.11
CA ILE A 511 -7.48 -6.59 35.41
C ILE A 511 -7.62 -5.76 34.11
N VAL A 512 -6.70 -5.93 33.15
CA VAL A 512 -6.82 -5.23 31.86
C VAL A 512 -8.01 -5.75 31.05
N ALA A 513 -8.25 -7.06 31.05
CA ALA A 513 -9.42 -7.65 30.38
C ALA A 513 -10.73 -7.14 31.01
N GLU A 514 -10.83 -7.07 32.33
CA GLU A 514 -11.99 -6.54 33.06
C GLU A 514 -12.20 -5.04 32.79
N ARG A 515 -11.12 -4.26 32.73
CA ARG A 515 -11.19 -2.85 32.34
C ARG A 515 -11.73 -2.67 30.93
N ILE A 516 -11.28 -3.49 29.98
CA ILE A 516 -11.80 -3.49 28.61
C ILE A 516 -13.28 -3.83 28.61
N GLN A 517 -13.70 -4.90 29.29
CA GLN A 517 -15.11 -5.28 29.41
C GLN A 517 -15.97 -4.14 29.98
N THR A 518 -15.46 -3.45 30.99
CA THR A 518 -16.15 -2.33 31.64
C THR A 518 -16.30 -1.12 30.69
N ALA A 519 -15.24 -0.80 29.93
CA ALA A 519 -15.26 0.27 28.94
C ALA A 519 -16.25 0.01 27.78
N LEU A 520 -16.62 -1.25 27.56
CA LEU A 520 -17.55 -1.69 26.53
C LEU A 520 -19.02 -1.73 27.00
N LEU A 521 -19.29 -1.47 28.29
CA LEU A 521 -20.66 -1.37 28.80
C LEU A 521 -21.42 -0.15 28.26
N SER A 522 -20.72 0.93 27.92
CA SER A 522 -21.34 2.10 27.29
C SER A 522 -21.81 1.79 25.86
N PRO A 523 -22.97 2.28 25.41
CA PRO A 523 -23.44 2.03 24.05
C PRO A 523 -22.51 2.63 22.99
N PHE A 524 -22.42 2.01 21.82
CA PHE A 524 -21.81 2.57 20.62
C PHE A 524 -22.86 3.36 19.85
N ILE A 525 -22.50 4.55 19.36
CA ILE A 525 -23.41 5.35 18.54
C ILE A 525 -23.10 5.07 17.07
N LEU A 526 -23.95 4.28 16.41
CA LEU A 526 -23.77 3.85 15.02
C LEU A 526 -24.92 4.40 14.17
N ASN A 527 -24.62 5.25 13.18
CA ASN A 527 -25.63 5.91 12.36
C ASN A 527 -26.77 6.60 13.18
N GLY A 528 -26.46 7.06 14.40
CA GLY A 528 -27.44 7.70 15.30
C GLY A 528 -28.22 6.74 16.23
N HIS A 529 -27.96 5.44 16.15
CA HIS A 529 -28.55 4.43 17.05
C HIS A 529 -27.59 4.02 18.15
N GLU A 530 -28.10 3.78 19.35
CA GLU A 530 -27.34 3.20 20.46
C GLU A 530 -27.32 1.67 20.34
N VAL A 531 -26.12 1.10 20.26
CA VAL A 531 -25.89 -0.34 20.11
C VAL A 531 -24.98 -0.85 21.21
N PHE A 532 -25.44 -1.88 21.93
CA PHE A 532 -24.64 -2.55 22.96
C PHE A 532 -23.93 -3.76 22.36
N LYS A 533 -22.62 -3.83 22.58
CA LYS A 533 -21.80 -4.96 22.14
C LYS A 533 -20.83 -5.41 23.20
N THR A 534 -20.64 -6.73 23.24
CA THR A 534 -19.66 -7.41 24.08
C THR A 534 -18.51 -7.91 23.23
N VAL A 535 -17.41 -8.24 23.91
CA VAL A 535 -16.27 -8.91 23.30
C VAL A 535 -15.95 -10.16 24.11
N SER A 536 -15.46 -11.18 23.43
CA SER A 536 -14.85 -12.36 24.05
C SER A 536 -13.34 -12.16 24.10
N ILE A 537 -12.71 -12.37 25.27
CA ILE A 537 -11.27 -12.13 25.48
C ILE A 537 -10.54 -13.42 25.88
N GLY A 538 -9.47 -13.77 25.17
CA GLY A 538 -8.54 -14.83 25.56
C GLY A 538 -7.22 -14.26 26.05
N ILE A 539 -6.70 -14.77 27.16
CA ILE A 539 -5.46 -14.30 27.78
C ILE A 539 -4.42 -15.41 27.68
N ALA A 540 -3.26 -15.12 27.09
CA ALA A 540 -2.11 -16.03 27.07
C ALA A 540 -0.85 -15.32 27.58
N LEU A 541 -0.03 -16.04 28.33
CA LEU A 541 1.22 -15.53 28.90
C LEU A 541 2.42 -16.30 28.33
N ALA A 542 3.57 -15.63 28.23
CA ALA A 542 4.84 -16.32 28.02
C ALA A 542 5.22 -17.04 29.32
N ASP A 543 4.98 -18.35 29.39
CA ASP A 543 5.22 -19.19 30.56
C ASP A 543 6.62 -19.82 30.58
N THR A 544 7.29 -19.89 29.43
CA THR A 544 8.54 -20.61 29.23
C THR A 544 9.53 -19.83 28.37
N ALA A 545 10.84 -20.11 28.54
CA ALA A 545 11.91 -19.49 27.76
C ALA A 545 11.85 -19.82 26.25
N GLU A 546 11.10 -20.85 25.86
CA GLU A 546 10.92 -21.30 24.48
C GLU A 546 9.66 -20.73 23.80
N THR A 547 8.86 -19.91 24.50
CA THR A 547 7.61 -19.37 23.95
C THR A 547 7.90 -18.47 22.74
N ARG A 548 7.33 -18.79 21.58
CA ARG A 548 7.37 -17.92 20.39
C ARG A 548 6.16 -16.99 20.33
N ALA A 549 6.28 -15.88 19.60
CA ALA A 549 5.18 -14.94 19.40
C ALA A 549 3.94 -15.61 18.78
N GLU A 550 4.14 -16.55 17.85
CA GLU A 550 3.04 -17.28 17.22
C GLU A 550 2.29 -18.19 18.21
N ASP A 551 3.00 -18.79 19.16
CA ASP A 551 2.41 -19.65 20.19
C ASP A 551 1.52 -18.85 21.13
N LEU A 552 2.00 -17.69 21.59
CA LEU A 552 1.25 -16.76 22.41
C LEU A 552 -0.05 -16.31 21.73
N LEU A 553 0.02 -15.96 20.45
CA LEU A 553 -1.14 -15.53 19.70
C LEU A 553 -2.15 -16.68 19.49
N ARG A 554 -1.66 -17.88 19.16
CA ARG A 554 -2.49 -19.09 19.01
C ARG A 554 -3.17 -19.48 20.33
N ASN A 555 -2.43 -19.45 21.42
CA ASN A 555 -2.94 -19.78 22.76
C ASN A 555 -3.99 -18.75 23.21
N GLY A 556 -3.76 -17.46 22.93
CA GLY A 556 -4.74 -16.40 23.17
C GLY A 556 -6.04 -16.61 22.39
N ASN A 557 -5.93 -16.94 21.09
CA ASN A 557 -7.10 -17.27 20.27
C ASN A 557 -7.88 -18.48 20.82
N THR A 558 -7.17 -19.55 21.22
CA THR A 558 -7.78 -20.76 21.80
C THR A 558 -8.58 -20.43 23.06
N ALA A 559 -8.01 -19.63 23.96
CA ALA A 559 -8.70 -19.17 25.16
C ALA A 559 -9.91 -18.26 24.83
N MET A 560 -9.79 -17.39 23.83
CA MET A 560 -10.90 -16.54 23.38
C MET A 560 -12.07 -17.37 22.87
N LEU A 561 -11.81 -18.38 22.03
CA LEU A 561 -12.86 -19.29 21.53
C LEU A 561 -13.52 -20.06 22.67
N ARG A 562 -12.74 -20.46 23.70
CA ARG A 562 -13.29 -21.08 24.91
C ARG A 562 -14.22 -20.13 25.64
N ALA A 563 -13.82 -18.87 25.86
CA ALA A 563 -14.68 -17.84 26.46
C ALA A 563 -15.99 -17.69 25.67
N LYS A 564 -15.90 -17.58 24.33
CA LYS A 564 -17.05 -17.46 23.44
C LYS A 564 -18.03 -18.64 23.55
N SER A 565 -17.51 -19.86 23.74
CA SER A 565 -18.34 -21.06 23.90
C SER A 565 -19.10 -21.13 25.23
N LEU A 566 -18.62 -20.45 26.26
CA LEU A 566 -19.12 -20.58 27.63
C LEU A 566 -20.28 -19.63 27.96
N LYS A 567 -20.78 -18.83 27.00
CA LYS A 567 -21.92 -17.87 27.02
C LYS A 567 -21.95 -16.82 28.15
N ASN A 568 -21.61 -17.17 29.38
CA ASN A 568 -21.59 -16.31 30.58
C ASN A 568 -20.17 -15.86 30.99
N ILE A 569 -19.13 -16.43 30.37
CA ILE A 569 -17.73 -16.12 30.68
C ILE A 569 -17.17 -15.20 29.58
N ARG A 570 -16.82 -13.96 29.95
CA ARG A 570 -16.39 -12.91 29.00
C ARG A 570 -14.88 -12.86 28.77
N TYR A 571 -14.10 -13.56 29.59
CA TYR A 571 -12.68 -13.79 29.34
C TYR A 571 -12.23 -15.15 29.85
N GLN A 572 -11.18 -15.72 29.25
CA GLN A 572 -10.58 -16.96 29.70
C GLN A 572 -9.05 -16.87 29.65
N VAL A 573 -8.37 -17.41 30.67
CA VAL A 573 -6.91 -17.60 30.66
C VAL A 573 -6.60 -18.95 30.03
N PHE A 574 -5.63 -18.98 29.12
CA PHE A 574 -5.20 -20.20 28.44
C PHE A 574 -4.64 -21.22 29.45
N GLU A 575 -5.18 -22.43 29.40
CA GLU A 575 -4.67 -23.60 30.10
C GLU A 575 -4.33 -24.70 29.09
N ARG A 576 -3.27 -25.50 29.34
CA ARG A 576 -2.80 -26.52 28.37
C ARG A 576 -3.86 -27.57 28.04
N THR A 577 -4.79 -27.85 28.96
CA THR A 577 -5.94 -28.76 28.75
C THR A 577 -6.88 -28.29 27.62
N MET A 578 -6.86 -26.99 27.27
CA MET A 578 -7.69 -26.43 26.20
C MET A 578 -7.21 -26.79 24.79
N GLN A 579 -5.95 -27.18 24.59
CA GLN A 579 -5.44 -27.59 23.27
C GLN A 579 -6.01 -28.94 22.80
N VAL A 580 -6.41 -29.83 23.72
CA VAL A 580 -6.86 -31.19 23.40
C VAL A 580 -8.26 -31.20 22.76
N GLY A 581 -9.18 -30.34 23.22
CA GLY A 581 -10.58 -30.34 22.76
C GLY A 581 -10.83 -29.78 21.34
N GLY A 582 -9.87 -29.08 20.73
CA GLY A 582 -10.02 -28.48 19.39
C GLY A 582 -9.76 -29.46 18.25
N LEU A 583 -8.78 -30.36 18.40
CA LEU A 583 -8.45 -31.42 17.44
C LEU A 583 -9.54 -32.51 17.43
N ASP A 584 -10.02 -32.90 18.62
CA ASP A 584 -11.08 -33.91 18.77
C ASP A 584 -12.38 -33.51 18.06
N ARG A 585 -12.69 -32.21 18.01
CA ARG A 585 -13.91 -31.70 17.38
C ARG A 585 -13.85 -31.76 15.85
N LEU A 586 -12.72 -31.40 15.25
CA LEU A 586 -12.50 -31.50 13.80
C LEU A 586 -12.54 -32.96 13.33
N GLN A 587 -11.96 -33.86 14.13
CA GLN A 587 -12.00 -35.29 13.86
C GLN A 587 -13.42 -35.84 13.99
N LEU A 588 -14.15 -35.47 15.04
CA LEU A 588 -15.55 -35.86 15.24
C LEU A 588 -16.47 -35.37 14.12
N GLU A 589 -16.29 -34.16 13.59
CA GLU A 589 -17.04 -33.67 12.42
C GLU A 589 -16.76 -34.51 11.17
N THR A 590 -15.48 -34.83 10.93
CA THR A 590 -15.07 -35.64 9.78
C THR A 590 -15.66 -37.05 9.87
N ASP A 591 -15.56 -37.67 11.05
CA ASP A 591 -16.08 -39.00 11.30
C ASP A 591 -17.62 -39.03 11.17
N LEU A 592 -18.34 -37.98 11.60
CA LEU A 592 -19.80 -37.90 11.44
C LEU A 592 -20.26 -37.79 9.99
N ARG A 593 -19.53 -37.04 9.14
CA ARG A 593 -19.83 -36.99 7.69
C ARG A 593 -19.67 -38.36 7.05
N LEU A 594 -18.62 -39.09 7.43
CA LEU A 594 -18.39 -40.45 6.95
C LEU A 594 -19.48 -41.41 7.46
N ALA A 595 -19.89 -41.30 8.73
CA ALA A 595 -20.91 -42.15 9.34
C ALA A 595 -22.25 -42.13 8.58
N VAL A 596 -22.70 -40.95 8.13
CA VAL A 596 -23.93 -40.79 7.33
C VAL A 596 -23.81 -41.54 6.00
N SER A 597 -22.67 -41.45 5.31
CA SER A 597 -22.45 -42.11 4.02
C SER A 597 -22.21 -43.62 4.11
N ARG A 598 -21.73 -44.09 5.26
CA ARG A 598 -21.37 -45.50 5.50
C ARG A 598 -22.45 -46.31 6.21
N GLY A 599 -23.57 -45.69 6.59
CA GLY A 599 -24.64 -46.37 7.32
C GLY A 599 -24.20 -46.85 8.71
N GLU A 600 -23.41 -46.04 9.42
CA GLU A 600 -22.88 -46.41 10.75
C GLU A 600 -23.87 -46.12 11.90
N PHE A 601 -25.06 -45.61 11.59
CA PHE A 601 -26.11 -45.37 12.59
C PHE A 601 -26.99 -46.62 12.76
N VAL A 602 -27.44 -46.85 13.99
CA VAL A 602 -28.36 -47.95 14.35
C VAL A 602 -29.43 -47.42 15.29
N MET A 603 -30.64 -47.99 15.21
CA MET A 603 -31.77 -47.61 16.08
C MET A 603 -31.89 -48.54 17.27
N TYR A 604 -32.06 -47.95 18.45
CA TYR A 604 -32.41 -48.64 19.69
C TYR A 604 -33.80 -48.17 20.13
N TYR A 605 -34.54 -49.02 20.82
CA TYR A 605 -35.93 -48.81 21.18
C TYR A 605 -36.09 -48.94 22.69
N GLN A 606 -36.70 -47.94 23.33
CA GLN A 606 -37.00 -47.96 24.76
C GLN A 606 -38.51 -48.09 24.97
N PRO A 607 -39.01 -49.06 25.75
CA PRO A 607 -40.45 -49.29 25.87
C PRO A 607 -41.14 -48.19 26.70
N VAL A 608 -42.35 -47.85 26.29
CA VAL A 608 -43.29 -46.99 26.99
C VAL A 608 -44.40 -47.86 27.56
N ILE A 609 -44.63 -47.78 28.86
CA ILE A 609 -45.55 -48.65 29.60
C ILE A 609 -46.79 -47.88 30.01
N SER A 610 -47.99 -48.46 29.85
CA SER A 610 -49.19 -47.91 30.47
C SER A 610 -49.21 -48.19 31.96
N LEU A 611 -49.31 -47.16 32.78
CA LEU A 611 -49.43 -47.33 34.23
C LEU A 611 -50.80 -47.85 34.67
N LYS A 612 -51.81 -47.77 33.78
CA LYS A 612 -53.18 -48.27 34.03
C LYS A 612 -53.25 -49.79 33.82
N THR A 613 -52.66 -50.31 32.74
CA THR A 613 -52.72 -51.74 32.39
C THR A 613 -51.46 -52.51 32.70
N GLY A 614 -50.33 -51.84 32.95
CA GLY A 614 -49.02 -52.50 33.12
C GLY A 614 -48.43 -53.05 31.82
N GLU A 615 -49.02 -52.76 30.66
CA GLU A 615 -48.61 -53.31 29.36
C GLU A 615 -47.77 -52.31 28.54
N ILE A 616 -46.97 -52.82 27.60
CA ILE A 616 -46.21 -51.99 26.64
C ILE A 616 -47.19 -51.40 25.62
N VAL A 617 -47.19 -50.08 25.48
CA VAL A 617 -48.01 -49.35 24.48
C VAL A 617 -47.21 -48.89 23.26
N GLY A 618 -45.88 -48.89 23.36
CA GLY A 618 -45.03 -48.38 22.30
C GLY A 618 -43.56 -48.34 22.69
N PHE A 619 -42.77 -47.73 21.81
CA PHE A 619 -41.34 -47.55 21.99
C PHE A 619 -40.90 -46.14 21.58
N GLU A 620 -39.94 -45.56 22.30
CA GLU A 620 -39.18 -44.41 21.81
C GLU A 620 -37.96 -44.90 21.01
N ALA A 621 -37.82 -44.40 19.78
CA ALA A 621 -36.76 -44.74 18.87
C ALA A 621 -35.57 -43.78 19.05
N LEU A 622 -34.45 -44.33 19.47
CA LEU A 622 -33.26 -43.61 19.89
C LEU A 622 -32.07 -43.98 19.01
N VAL A 623 -31.57 -43.01 18.26
CA VAL A 623 -30.38 -43.19 17.41
C VAL A 623 -29.14 -43.54 18.25
N ARG A 624 -28.30 -44.42 17.74
CA ARG A 624 -26.95 -44.70 18.25
C ARG A 624 -25.97 -44.70 17.08
N TRP A 625 -24.72 -44.37 17.36
CA TRP A 625 -23.67 -44.41 16.35
C TRP A 625 -22.70 -45.54 16.62
N GLN A 626 -22.63 -46.51 15.71
CA GLN A 626 -21.70 -47.62 15.76
C GLN A 626 -20.35 -47.20 15.15
N HIS A 627 -19.54 -46.48 15.94
CA HIS A 627 -18.27 -45.97 15.48
C HIS A 627 -17.22 -47.10 15.32
N PRO A 628 -16.53 -47.24 14.16
CA PRO A 628 -15.61 -48.35 13.88
C PRO A 628 -14.51 -48.57 14.94
N ARG A 629 -14.01 -47.48 15.53
CA ARG A 629 -12.95 -47.50 16.57
C ARG A 629 -13.43 -47.32 18.01
N GLN A 630 -14.57 -46.66 18.23
CA GLN A 630 -15.02 -46.24 19.57
C GLN A 630 -16.19 -47.10 20.07
N GLY A 631 -16.67 -48.03 19.25
CA GLY A 631 -17.86 -48.82 19.56
C GLY A 631 -19.13 -47.96 19.53
N LEU A 632 -20.10 -48.30 20.37
CA LEU A 632 -21.39 -47.63 20.42
C LEU A 632 -21.27 -46.26 21.10
N VAL A 633 -21.40 -45.18 20.33
CA VAL A 633 -21.34 -43.79 20.82
C VAL A 633 -22.76 -43.28 21.11
N THR A 634 -22.94 -42.68 22.29
CA THR A 634 -24.23 -42.15 22.74
C THR A 634 -24.59 -40.81 22.08
N PRO A 635 -25.89 -40.49 21.94
CA PRO A 635 -26.36 -39.27 21.28
C PRO A 635 -25.80 -37.97 21.84
N GLU A 636 -25.65 -37.86 23.17
CA GLU A 636 -25.16 -36.65 23.83
C GLU A 636 -23.81 -36.17 23.27
N ARG A 637 -22.94 -37.12 22.88
CA ARG A 637 -21.58 -36.81 22.40
C ARG A 637 -21.56 -36.27 20.97
N PHE A 638 -22.44 -36.76 20.09
CA PHE A 638 -22.38 -36.43 18.66
C PHE A 638 -23.50 -35.51 18.19
N LEU A 639 -24.67 -35.50 18.84
CA LEU A 639 -25.82 -34.69 18.45
C LEU A 639 -25.49 -33.19 18.48
N LYS A 640 -24.65 -32.73 19.40
CA LYS A 640 -24.23 -31.31 19.44
C LYS A 640 -23.47 -30.92 18.17
N VAL A 641 -22.51 -31.74 17.74
CA VAL A 641 -21.74 -31.50 16.51
C VAL A 641 -22.62 -31.65 15.27
N ALA A 642 -23.49 -32.66 15.24
CA ALA A 642 -24.45 -32.85 14.14
C ALA A 642 -25.41 -31.65 14.01
N LYS A 643 -25.90 -31.12 15.14
CA LYS A 643 -26.72 -29.91 15.18
C LYS A 643 -25.92 -28.75 14.62
N GLU A 644 -24.74 -28.42 15.13
CA GLU A 644 -23.96 -27.25 14.71
C GLU A 644 -23.55 -27.28 13.23
N THR A 645 -23.18 -28.45 12.70
CA THR A 645 -22.73 -28.66 11.31
C THR A 645 -23.86 -28.86 10.30
N GLY A 646 -25.10 -29.04 10.75
CA GLY A 646 -26.25 -29.32 9.88
C GLY A 646 -26.42 -30.79 9.51
N LEU A 647 -25.50 -31.68 9.91
CA LEU A 647 -25.62 -33.14 9.70
C LEU A 647 -26.81 -33.76 10.44
N ILE A 648 -27.42 -33.05 11.40
CA ILE A 648 -28.63 -33.51 12.07
C ILE A 648 -29.82 -33.72 11.11
N ILE A 649 -29.88 -32.99 10.00
CA ILE A 649 -30.95 -33.13 9.01
C ILE A 649 -30.89 -34.50 8.32
N PRO A 650 -29.78 -34.90 7.66
CA PRO A 650 -29.69 -36.23 7.04
C PRO A 650 -29.74 -37.38 8.06
N ILE A 651 -29.19 -37.20 9.27
CA ILE A 651 -29.28 -38.23 10.33
C ILE A 651 -30.75 -38.42 10.77
N GLY A 652 -31.47 -37.33 10.99
CA GLY A 652 -32.86 -37.40 11.41
C GLY A 652 -33.79 -37.95 10.33
N ARG A 653 -33.54 -37.67 9.05
CA ARG A 653 -34.22 -38.32 7.92
C ARG A 653 -34.05 -39.84 7.97
N TRP A 654 -32.79 -40.30 8.07
CA TRP A 654 -32.48 -41.72 8.16
C TRP A 654 -33.13 -42.38 9.39
N ALA A 655 -33.08 -41.72 10.56
CA ALA A 655 -33.67 -42.25 11.79
C ALA A 655 -35.19 -42.40 11.68
N MET A 656 -35.86 -41.45 11.02
CA MET A 656 -37.30 -41.51 10.77
C MET A 656 -37.68 -42.63 9.80
N GLN A 657 -36.91 -42.82 8.72
CA GLN A 657 -37.10 -43.92 7.78
C GLN A 657 -36.98 -45.28 8.47
N GLU A 658 -35.93 -45.46 9.27
CA GLU A 658 -35.68 -46.71 9.99
C GLU A 658 -36.74 -46.98 11.06
N ALA A 659 -37.18 -45.95 11.79
CA ALA A 659 -38.27 -46.07 12.75
C ALA A 659 -39.60 -46.46 12.09
N CYS A 660 -39.94 -45.87 10.94
CA CYS A 660 -41.15 -46.22 10.19
C CYS A 660 -41.07 -47.63 9.60
N HIS A 661 -39.89 -48.02 9.10
CA HIS A 661 -39.67 -49.38 8.62
C HIS A 661 -39.86 -50.42 9.74
N GLN A 662 -39.28 -50.19 10.91
CA GLN A 662 -39.47 -51.09 12.06
C GLN A 662 -40.92 -51.11 12.55
N LEU A 663 -41.61 -49.97 12.54
CA LEU A 663 -43.03 -49.90 12.87
C LEU A 663 -43.88 -50.71 11.88
N ALA A 664 -43.58 -50.67 10.58
CA ALA A 664 -44.26 -51.50 9.57
C ALA A 664 -44.11 -52.99 9.87
N ILE A 665 -42.90 -53.43 10.25
CA ILE A 665 -42.63 -54.81 10.66
C ILE A 665 -43.48 -55.20 11.88
N TRP A 666 -43.57 -54.33 12.89
CA TRP A 666 -44.40 -54.59 14.07
C TRP A 666 -45.89 -54.62 13.74
N GLN A 667 -46.39 -53.69 12.92
CA GLN A 667 -47.80 -53.68 12.50
C GLN A 667 -48.19 -54.91 11.66
N GLN A 668 -47.26 -55.47 10.88
CA GLN A 668 -47.51 -56.68 10.08
C GLN A 668 -47.40 -57.97 10.91
N SER A 669 -46.45 -58.04 11.84
CA SER A 669 -46.18 -59.25 12.63
C SER A 669 -47.14 -59.45 13.82
N LEU A 670 -47.76 -58.38 14.29
CA LEU A 670 -48.69 -58.39 15.42
C LEU A 670 -50.14 -58.42 14.92
N LYS A 671 -50.96 -59.37 15.40
CA LYS A 671 -52.37 -59.53 15.00
C LYS A 671 -53.19 -58.25 15.26
N SER A 672 -54.23 -58.05 14.46
CA SER A 672 -55.08 -56.87 14.22
C SER A 672 -55.68 -56.09 15.41
N ASN A 673 -55.37 -56.41 16.68
CA ASN A 673 -55.99 -55.80 17.86
C ASN A 673 -55.03 -54.96 18.74
N CYS A 674 -53.76 -54.77 18.36
CA CYS A 674 -52.80 -53.97 19.14
C CYS A 674 -52.24 -52.80 18.33
N GLN A 675 -52.49 -51.57 18.76
CA GLN A 675 -51.97 -50.35 18.14
C GLN A 675 -50.65 -49.96 18.81
N ILE A 676 -49.53 -50.32 18.19
CA ILE A 676 -48.18 -49.97 18.66
C ILE A 676 -47.82 -48.54 18.24
N ILE A 677 -47.23 -47.76 19.15
CA ILE A 677 -46.77 -46.39 18.89
C ILE A 677 -45.24 -46.34 18.91
N VAL A 678 -44.62 -45.68 17.93
CA VAL A 678 -43.18 -45.41 17.87
C VAL A 678 -42.92 -43.91 17.91
N GLY A 679 -42.25 -43.44 18.95
CA GLY A 679 -41.80 -42.06 19.13
C GLY A 679 -40.48 -41.80 18.43
N VAL A 680 -40.38 -40.71 17.67
CA VAL A 680 -39.14 -40.26 17.01
C VAL A 680 -38.87 -38.80 17.34
N ASN A 681 -37.68 -38.53 17.86
CA ASN A 681 -37.22 -37.19 18.19
C ASN A 681 -36.98 -36.33 16.95
N LEU A 682 -37.55 -35.13 16.92
CA LEU A 682 -37.39 -34.16 15.84
C LEU A 682 -36.56 -32.96 16.30
N SER A 683 -35.41 -32.73 15.67
CA SER A 683 -34.55 -31.60 16.02
C SER A 683 -35.11 -30.26 15.54
N GLY A 684 -34.85 -29.17 16.26
CA GLY A 684 -35.28 -27.83 15.84
C GLY A 684 -34.79 -27.38 14.46
N ARG A 685 -33.61 -27.85 14.01
CA ARG A 685 -33.13 -27.58 12.65
C ARG A 685 -33.93 -28.30 11.57
N GLN A 686 -34.46 -29.49 11.86
CA GLN A 686 -35.40 -30.18 10.97
C GLN A 686 -36.79 -29.56 11.02
N PHE A 687 -37.22 -29.09 12.20
CA PHE A 687 -38.52 -28.44 12.39
C PHE A 687 -38.69 -27.20 11.50
N ILE A 688 -37.62 -26.43 11.29
CA ILE A 688 -37.64 -25.21 10.46
C ILE A 688 -37.33 -25.54 8.97
N HIS A 689 -37.09 -26.80 8.62
CA HIS A 689 -36.77 -27.18 7.25
C HIS A 689 -38.02 -27.08 6.34
N PRO A 690 -37.98 -26.33 5.22
CA PRO A 690 -39.16 -26.05 4.39
C PRO A 690 -39.91 -27.30 3.92
N ASP A 691 -39.18 -28.37 3.58
CA ASP A 691 -39.75 -29.57 2.98
C ASP A 691 -40.15 -30.67 3.98
N LEU A 692 -40.15 -30.38 5.29
CA LEU A 692 -40.33 -31.39 6.34
C LEU A 692 -41.64 -32.19 6.19
N VAL A 693 -42.76 -31.51 5.92
CA VAL A 693 -44.08 -32.14 5.83
C VAL A 693 -44.15 -33.10 4.64
N ASP A 694 -43.62 -32.68 3.49
CA ASP A 694 -43.59 -33.51 2.28
C ASP A 694 -42.64 -34.70 2.44
N GLU A 695 -41.52 -34.52 3.16
CA GLU A 695 -40.59 -35.59 3.49
C GLU A 695 -41.23 -36.66 4.38
N ILE A 696 -41.89 -36.25 5.48
CA ILE A 696 -42.59 -37.19 6.38
C ILE A 696 -43.70 -37.93 5.61
N LYS A 697 -44.45 -37.21 4.77
CA LYS A 697 -45.49 -37.80 3.94
C LYS A 697 -44.92 -38.87 2.99
N GLY A 698 -43.77 -38.61 2.37
CA GLY A 698 -43.06 -39.58 1.55
C GLY A 698 -42.64 -40.82 2.34
N ILE A 699 -42.04 -40.64 3.53
CA ILE A 699 -41.59 -41.76 4.37
C ILE A 699 -42.77 -42.64 4.81
N ILE A 700 -43.90 -42.04 5.17
CA ILE A 700 -45.13 -42.79 5.54
C ILE A 700 -45.65 -43.59 4.35
N GLN A 701 -45.66 -42.99 3.15
CA GLN A 701 -46.11 -43.66 1.92
C GLN A 701 -45.19 -44.83 1.54
N ASP A 702 -43.87 -44.64 1.64
CA ASP A 702 -42.87 -45.65 1.28
C ASP A 702 -42.85 -46.83 2.27
N SER A 703 -43.07 -46.57 3.56
CA SER A 703 -43.08 -47.59 4.61
C SER A 703 -44.43 -48.32 4.75
N GLY A 704 -45.53 -47.72 4.27
CA GLY A 704 -46.85 -48.33 4.30
C GLY A 704 -47.44 -48.49 5.71
N ILE A 705 -46.97 -47.71 6.69
CA ILE A 705 -47.45 -47.75 8.08
C ILE A 705 -48.83 -47.10 8.21
N ASP A 706 -49.59 -47.53 9.21
CA ASP A 706 -50.69 -46.71 9.76
C ASP A 706 -50.06 -45.47 10.44
N PRO A 707 -50.32 -44.23 9.96
CA PRO A 707 -49.72 -43.02 10.49
C PRO A 707 -50.00 -42.79 11.98
N SER A 708 -51.11 -43.33 12.50
CA SER A 708 -51.48 -43.19 13.90
C SER A 708 -50.51 -43.89 14.87
N GLY A 709 -49.70 -44.82 14.35
CA GLY A 709 -48.61 -45.48 15.06
C GLY A 709 -47.32 -44.67 15.13
N LEU A 710 -47.16 -43.58 14.36
CA LEU A 710 -45.98 -42.72 14.42
C LEU A 710 -46.25 -41.53 15.35
N ARG A 711 -45.34 -41.27 16.28
CA ARG A 711 -45.33 -40.08 17.14
C ARG A 711 -44.05 -39.28 16.90
N LEU A 712 -44.19 -37.97 16.65
CA LEU A 712 -43.04 -37.07 16.59
C LEU A 712 -42.91 -36.29 17.89
N GLU A 713 -41.71 -36.26 18.43
CA GLU A 713 -41.39 -35.65 19.72
C GLU A 713 -40.58 -34.37 19.48
N ILE A 714 -41.06 -33.26 20.06
CA ILE A 714 -40.51 -31.92 19.82
C ILE A 714 -40.23 -31.28 21.17
N THR A 715 -38.98 -30.90 21.42
CA THR A 715 -38.60 -30.25 22.67
C THR A 715 -39.31 -28.90 22.85
N GLU A 716 -39.69 -28.56 24.09
CA GLU A 716 -40.36 -27.30 24.44
C GLU A 716 -39.64 -26.05 23.86
N SER A 717 -38.31 -26.03 23.90
CA SER A 717 -37.52 -24.89 23.41
C SER A 717 -37.70 -24.58 21.92
N VAL A 718 -37.99 -25.58 21.08
CA VAL A 718 -38.18 -25.41 19.62
C VAL A 718 -39.52 -24.75 19.32
N ILE A 719 -40.52 -24.99 20.15
CA ILE A 719 -41.89 -24.50 19.96
C ILE A 719 -41.98 -22.99 20.21
N MET A 720 -41.10 -22.45 21.07
CA MET A 720 -41.18 -21.09 21.59
C MET A 720 -40.47 -20.01 20.76
N ASP A 721 -39.71 -20.38 19.71
CA ASP A 721 -38.97 -19.42 18.87
C ASP A 721 -39.88 -18.58 17.94
N ASP A 722 -40.83 -19.20 17.21
CA ASP A 722 -41.86 -18.55 16.39
C ASP A 722 -43.21 -19.27 16.53
N VAL A 723 -43.99 -18.84 17.52
CA VAL A 723 -45.20 -19.56 17.96
C VAL A 723 -46.26 -19.69 16.86
N GLU A 724 -46.50 -18.64 16.05
CA GLU A 724 -47.55 -18.68 15.03
C GLU A 724 -47.14 -19.52 13.80
N ALA A 725 -45.86 -19.50 13.43
CA ALA A 725 -45.36 -20.41 12.40
C ALA A 725 -45.39 -21.87 12.87
N THR A 726 -44.99 -22.11 14.12
CA THR A 726 -45.04 -23.43 14.76
C THR A 726 -46.45 -24.01 14.78
N ILE A 727 -47.46 -23.23 15.20
CA ILE A 727 -48.87 -23.70 15.21
C ILE A 727 -49.31 -24.15 13.81
N ARG A 728 -48.99 -23.37 12.76
CA ARG A 728 -49.33 -23.75 11.38
C ARG A 728 -48.67 -25.06 10.97
N LEU A 729 -47.39 -25.24 11.28
CA LEU A 729 -46.65 -26.45 10.96
C LEU A 729 -47.19 -27.67 11.73
N LEU A 730 -47.47 -27.53 13.03
CA LEU A 730 -48.05 -28.62 13.83
C LEU A 730 -49.41 -29.05 13.29
N HIS A 731 -50.25 -28.13 12.82
CA HIS A 731 -51.50 -28.48 12.13
C HIS A 731 -51.27 -29.22 10.81
N GLN A 732 -50.27 -28.83 10.00
CA GLN A 732 -49.90 -29.55 8.78
C GLN A 732 -49.43 -30.97 9.09
N LEU A 733 -48.62 -31.14 10.13
CA LEU A 733 -48.17 -32.46 10.60
C LEU A 733 -49.36 -33.30 11.09
N LYS A 734 -50.29 -32.70 11.85
CA LYS A 734 -51.53 -33.39 12.27
C LYS A 734 -52.41 -33.85 11.12
N ASN A 735 -52.42 -33.14 10.01
CA ASN A 735 -53.16 -33.56 8.82
C ASN A 735 -52.58 -34.83 8.17
N LEU A 736 -51.35 -35.25 8.53
CA LEU A 736 -50.78 -36.54 8.16
C LEU A 736 -51.27 -37.69 9.07
N GLN A 737 -52.17 -37.42 10.02
CA GLN A 737 -52.75 -38.38 10.96
C GLN A 737 -51.73 -39.00 11.95
N ILE A 738 -50.58 -38.36 12.15
CA ILE A 738 -49.56 -38.75 13.13
C ILE A 738 -49.85 -38.16 14.52
N LYS A 739 -49.24 -38.76 15.54
CA LYS A 739 -49.23 -38.23 16.90
C LYS A 739 -48.09 -37.23 17.10
N LEU A 740 -48.30 -36.25 17.97
CA LEU A 740 -47.32 -35.20 18.30
C LEU A 740 -47.18 -35.11 19.82
N SER A 741 -45.94 -35.04 20.30
CA SER A 741 -45.64 -34.84 21.72
C SER A 741 -44.67 -33.69 21.96
N ILE A 742 -44.84 -33.05 23.12
CA ILE A 742 -43.87 -32.06 23.62
C ILE A 742 -42.92 -32.78 24.56
N ASP A 743 -41.63 -32.69 24.25
CA ASP A 743 -40.53 -33.30 24.99
C ASP A 743 -39.83 -32.29 25.91
N ASP A 744 -39.11 -32.79 26.92
CA ASP A 744 -38.41 -32.01 27.96
C ASP A 744 -39.28 -30.96 28.68
N PHE A 745 -40.59 -31.22 28.86
CA PHE A 745 -41.54 -30.21 29.33
C PHE A 745 -41.27 -29.78 30.78
N GLY A 746 -41.17 -28.46 31.01
CA GLY A 746 -40.92 -27.86 32.32
C GLY A 746 -39.50 -27.34 32.52
N THR A 747 -38.57 -27.62 31.59
CA THR A 747 -37.17 -27.16 31.66
C THR A 747 -36.95 -25.78 30.99
N GLY A 748 -37.94 -25.25 30.26
CA GLY A 748 -37.88 -24.02 29.48
C GLY A 748 -38.72 -22.84 29.99
N PHE A 749 -38.76 -21.74 29.22
CA PHE A 749 -39.59 -20.57 29.52
C PHE A 749 -41.08 -20.84 29.22
N SER A 750 -41.95 -20.50 30.17
CA SER A 750 -43.37 -20.87 30.30
C SER A 750 -44.21 -20.94 29.01
N SER A 751 -44.44 -22.17 28.51
CA SER A 751 -45.39 -22.49 27.42
C SER A 751 -46.88 -22.39 27.80
N LEU A 752 -47.20 -22.07 29.05
CA LEU A 752 -48.55 -22.13 29.62
C LEU A 752 -49.60 -21.33 28.86
N GLY A 753 -49.24 -20.15 28.32
CA GLY A 753 -50.18 -19.29 27.59
C GLY A 753 -50.56 -19.79 26.19
N TYR A 754 -49.71 -20.63 25.58
CA TYR A 754 -49.89 -21.10 24.19
C TYR A 754 -50.20 -22.58 24.09
N LEU A 755 -49.94 -23.36 25.14
CA LEU A 755 -50.17 -24.79 25.18
C LEU A 755 -51.59 -25.23 24.72
N PRO A 756 -52.70 -24.54 25.10
CA PRO A 756 -54.03 -24.89 24.62
C PRO A 756 -54.22 -24.72 23.10
N ARG A 757 -53.34 -23.98 22.43
CA ARG A 757 -53.38 -23.73 20.98
C ARG A 757 -52.54 -24.73 20.18
N PHE A 758 -51.69 -25.53 20.83
CA PHE A 758 -50.86 -26.50 20.14
C PHE A 758 -51.64 -27.80 19.91
N PRO A 759 -51.72 -28.31 18.66
CA PRO A 759 -52.45 -29.53 18.37
C PRO A 759 -51.55 -30.75 18.68
N VAL A 760 -51.21 -30.94 19.95
CA VAL A 760 -50.40 -32.06 20.47
C VAL A 760 -51.27 -33.08 21.19
N ASP A 761 -50.81 -34.32 21.34
CA ASP A 761 -51.55 -35.36 22.07
C ASP A 761 -50.91 -35.69 23.43
N VAL A 762 -49.60 -35.50 23.56
CA VAL A 762 -48.84 -36.00 24.71
C VAL A 762 -47.86 -34.95 25.25
N LEU A 763 -47.73 -34.89 26.57
CA LEU A 763 -46.68 -34.17 27.28
C LEU A 763 -45.71 -35.17 27.94
N LYS A 764 -44.41 -35.05 27.64
CA LYS A 764 -43.35 -35.85 28.27
C LYS A 764 -42.72 -35.03 29.40
N ILE A 765 -42.74 -35.58 30.61
CA ILE A 765 -42.18 -34.95 31.82
C ILE A 765 -40.69 -35.30 31.89
N ASP A 766 -39.84 -34.29 31.82
CA ASP A 766 -38.38 -34.46 31.80
C ASP A 766 -37.86 -35.25 33.01
N ARG A 767 -36.86 -36.10 32.76
CA ARG A 767 -36.23 -36.96 33.78
C ARG A 767 -35.72 -36.21 35.00
N SER A 768 -35.33 -34.93 34.89
CA SER A 768 -34.81 -34.13 36.00
C SER A 768 -35.84 -33.93 37.11
N PHE A 769 -37.14 -33.93 36.77
CA PHE A 769 -38.21 -33.86 37.76
C PHE A 769 -38.55 -35.23 38.36
N ILE A 770 -38.27 -36.31 37.65
CA ILE A 770 -38.55 -37.69 38.08
C ILE A 770 -37.42 -38.25 38.96
N ALA A 771 -36.16 -37.95 38.63
CA ALA A 771 -34.98 -38.52 39.28
C ALA A 771 -34.97 -38.35 40.82
N HIS A 772 -35.57 -37.29 41.34
CA HIS A 772 -35.55 -36.93 42.77
C HIS A 772 -36.87 -37.19 43.50
N ILE A 773 -37.84 -37.84 42.84
CA ILE A 773 -39.11 -38.24 43.46
C ILE A 773 -38.84 -39.39 44.46
N GLY A 774 -39.06 -39.11 45.76
CA GLY A 774 -38.90 -40.08 46.85
C GLY A 774 -37.84 -39.71 47.90
N GLU A 775 -37.02 -38.67 47.67
CA GLU A 775 -36.04 -38.19 48.64
C GLU A 775 -36.68 -37.23 49.66
N ALA A 776 -36.36 -37.40 50.95
CA ALA A 776 -36.98 -36.68 52.07
C ALA A 776 -36.76 -35.15 52.08
N THR A 777 -35.92 -34.63 51.17
CA THR A 777 -35.47 -33.23 51.13
C THR A 777 -36.04 -32.40 49.98
N GLU A 778 -36.79 -32.97 49.01
CA GLU A 778 -37.22 -32.24 47.81
C GLU A 778 -38.74 -32.30 47.52
N VAL A 779 -39.54 -31.62 48.36
CA VAL A 779 -40.99 -31.47 48.17
C VAL A 779 -41.34 -30.71 46.88
N GLU A 780 -40.43 -29.90 46.34
CA GLU A 780 -40.65 -29.03 45.17
C GLU A 780 -40.80 -29.82 43.86
N ASN A 781 -40.00 -30.86 43.63
CA ASN A 781 -40.05 -31.65 42.38
C ASN A 781 -41.35 -32.46 42.24
N LEU A 782 -41.84 -33.05 43.34
CA LEU A 782 -43.14 -33.72 43.37
C LEU A 782 -44.30 -32.75 43.08
N ALA A 783 -44.20 -31.50 43.55
CA ALA A 783 -45.20 -30.47 43.27
C ALA A 783 -45.22 -30.07 41.78
N ILE A 784 -44.06 -29.98 41.14
CA ILE A 784 -43.94 -29.69 39.69
C ILE A 784 -44.58 -30.82 38.87
N VAL A 785 -44.22 -32.08 39.15
CA VAL A 785 -44.80 -33.24 38.44
C VAL A 785 -46.31 -33.30 38.60
N ARG A 786 -46.83 -33.09 39.83
CA ARG A 786 -48.28 -33.01 40.07
C ARG A 786 -48.93 -31.89 39.26
N THR A 787 -48.28 -30.73 39.15
CA THR A 787 -48.80 -29.59 38.39
C THR A 787 -48.85 -29.90 36.89
N ILE A 788 -47.81 -30.52 36.34
CA ILE A 788 -47.77 -30.92 34.92
C ILE A 788 -48.86 -31.97 34.62
N LEU A 789 -49.06 -32.95 35.51
CA LEU A 789 -50.14 -33.94 35.36
C LEU A 789 -51.53 -33.30 35.38
N MET A 790 -51.77 -32.35 36.30
CA MET A 790 -53.03 -31.60 36.34
C MET A 790 -53.25 -30.77 35.06
N LEU A 791 -52.19 -30.19 34.51
CA LEU A 791 -52.23 -29.43 33.27
C LEU A 791 -52.58 -30.33 32.07
N ALA A 792 -51.93 -31.50 31.96
CA ALA A 792 -52.20 -32.48 30.92
C ALA A 792 -53.68 -32.91 30.93
N GLN A 793 -54.20 -33.26 32.12
CA GLN A 793 -55.61 -33.61 32.31
C GLN A 793 -56.56 -32.45 31.94
N ALA A 794 -56.26 -31.22 32.34
CA ALA A 794 -57.09 -30.06 32.03
C ALA A 794 -57.17 -29.74 30.53
N LEU A 795 -56.14 -30.12 29.76
CA LEU A 795 -56.06 -29.93 28.32
C LEU A 795 -56.42 -31.20 27.52
N ASN A 796 -56.85 -32.27 28.20
CA ASN A 796 -57.15 -33.57 27.60
C ASN A 796 -55.96 -34.13 26.78
N LEU A 797 -54.76 -34.00 27.35
CA LEU A 797 -53.51 -34.52 26.83
C LEU A 797 -53.04 -35.70 27.67
N ASP A 798 -52.41 -36.67 27.02
CA ASP A 798 -51.75 -37.78 27.70
C ASP A 798 -50.44 -37.31 28.35
N ALA A 799 -50.02 -37.95 29.45
CA ALA A 799 -48.74 -37.66 30.12
C ALA A 799 -47.82 -38.89 30.19
N ILE A 800 -46.56 -38.72 29.76
CA ILE A 800 -45.49 -39.73 29.87
C ILE A 800 -44.43 -39.22 30.86
N ALA A 801 -44.16 -39.97 31.92
CA ALA A 801 -43.03 -39.68 32.81
C ALA A 801 -41.74 -40.36 32.32
N GLU A 802 -40.66 -39.59 32.18
CA GLU A 802 -39.38 -40.10 31.70
C GLU A 802 -38.36 -40.37 32.81
N GLY A 803 -37.48 -41.33 32.59
CA GLY A 803 -36.38 -41.59 33.52
C GLY A 803 -36.83 -42.25 34.82
N VAL A 804 -37.88 -43.08 34.79
CA VAL A 804 -38.24 -43.91 35.95
C VAL A 804 -37.17 -44.99 36.16
N GLU A 805 -36.50 -44.94 37.30
CA GLU A 805 -35.39 -45.84 37.66
C GLU A 805 -35.71 -46.72 38.87
N THR A 806 -36.64 -46.32 39.74
CA THR A 806 -36.98 -47.05 40.97
C THR A 806 -38.47 -47.41 41.08
N PHE A 807 -38.78 -48.38 41.94
CA PHE A 807 -40.15 -48.78 42.22
C PHE A 807 -40.93 -47.69 42.97
N GLU A 808 -40.26 -46.93 43.83
CA GLU A 808 -40.85 -45.81 44.58
C GLU A 808 -41.34 -44.71 43.63
N GLN A 809 -40.53 -44.35 42.62
CA GLN A 809 -40.92 -43.38 41.58
C GLN A 809 -42.16 -43.86 40.81
N LEU A 810 -42.20 -45.15 40.45
CA LEU A 810 -43.32 -45.77 39.75
C LEU A 810 -44.62 -45.66 40.55
N GLU A 811 -44.59 -46.06 41.83
CA GLU A 811 -45.77 -46.02 42.69
C GLU A 811 -46.26 -44.59 42.93
N GLN A 812 -45.34 -43.63 43.10
CA GLN A 812 -45.72 -42.23 43.24
C GLN A 812 -46.39 -41.69 41.96
N LEU A 813 -45.85 -41.98 40.78
CA LEU A 813 -46.47 -41.59 39.50
C LEU A 813 -47.84 -42.24 39.30
N ARG A 814 -47.99 -43.52 39.67
CA ARG A 814 -49.28 -44.24 39.62
C ARG A 814 -50.30 -43.61 40.56
N SER A 815 -49.90 -43.22 41.78
CA SER A 815 -50.77 -42.55 42.75
C SER A 815 -51.22 -41.16 42.31
N LEU A 816 -50.41 -40.46 41.52
CA LEU A 816 -50.71 -39.15 40.95
C LEU A 816 -51.55 -39.23 39.67
N GLY A 817 -51.86 -40.43 39.18
CA GLY A 817 -52.66 -40.64 37.98
C GLY A 817 -51.91 -40.37 36.67
N CYS A 818 -50.58 -40.53 36.66
CA CYS A 818 -49.80 -40.52 35.42
C CYS A 818 -50.20 -41.71 34.55
N GLU A 819 -50.28 -41.50 33.23
CA GLU A 819 -50.89 -42.49 32.32
C GLU A 819 -49.87 -43.45 31.74
N TYR A 820 -48.67 -42.96 31.45
CA TYR A 820 -47.60 -43.71 30.85
C TYR A 820 -46.26 -43.38 31.51
N ALA A 821 -45.34 -44.34 31.49
CA ALA A 821 -43.98 -44.12 31.97
C ALA A 821 -42.94 -44.80 31.09
N GLN A 822 -41.75 -44.24 31.08
CA GLN A 822 -40.56 -44.82 30.46
C GLN A 822 -39.33 -44.61 31.32
N GLY A 823 -38.39 -45.55 31.29
CA GLY A 823 -37.18 -45.45 32.09
C GLY A 823 -36.44 -46.78 32.25
N TYR A 824 -35.30 -46.73 32.94
CA TYR A 824 -34.43 -47.89 33.12
C TYR A 824 -34.98 -48.93 34.09
N TYR A 825 -35.96 -48.56 34.91
CA TYR A 825 -36.69 -49.51 35.75
C TYR A 825 -37.37 -50.61 34.91
N PHE A 826 -37.95 -50.23 33.77
CA PHE A 826 -38.64 -51.16 32.88
C PHE A 826 -37.65 -51.91 31.98
N GLN A 827 -36.89 -51.16 31.18
CA GLN A 827 -35.91 -51.70 30.25
C GLN A 827 -35.03 -50.55 29.72
N ARG A 828 -33.72 -50.78 29.63
CA ARG A 828 -32.81 -49.88 28.91
C ARG A 828 -33.10 -49.92 27.41
N PRO A 829 -32.73 -48.91 26.61
CA PRO A 829 -32.84 -48.97 25.16
C PRO A 829 -32.19 -50.26 24.60
N ILE A 830 -32.91 -51.00 23.77
CA ILE A 830 -32.51 -52.30 23.19
C ILE A 830 -32.58 -52.29 21.66
N SER A 831 -31.90 -53.22 20.99
CA SER A 831 -31.97 -53.35 19.53
C SER A 831 -33.38 -53.73 19.05
N ALA A 832 -33.67 -53.52 17.77
CA ALA A 832 -34.95 -53.88 17.14
C ALA A 832 -35.37 -55.34 17.39
N ASP A 833 -34.44 -56.29 17.25
CA ASP A 833 -34.71 -57.72 17.46
C ASP A 833 -35.14 -58.00 18.90
N HIS A 834 -34.41 -57.42 19.85
CA HIS A 834 -34.71 -57.58 21.28
C HIS A 834 -36.01 -56.87 21.65
N ALA A 835 -36.29 -55.69 21.08
CA ALA A 835 -37.54 -54.97 21.29
C ALA A 835 -38.74 -55.78 20.79
N THR A 836 -38.61 -56.45 19.64
CA THR A 836 -39.63 -57.35 19.08
C THR A 836 -39.90 -58.53 20.02
N GLN A 837 -38.84 -59.20 20.49
CA GLN A 837 -38.97 -60.31 21.45
C GLN A 837 -39.60 -59.83 22.76
N PHE A 838 -39.13 -58.69 23.28
CA PHE A 838 -39.62 -58.10 24.52
C PHE A 838 -41.11 -57.78 24.44
N PHE A 839 -41.55 -57.18 23.33
CA PHE A 839 -42.97 -56.90 23.08
C PHE A 839 -43.82 -58.18 23.05
N THR A 840 -43.37 -59.21 22.31
CA THR A 840 -44.11 -60.48 22.19
C THR A 840 -44.14 -61.32 23.47
N SER A 841 -43.23 -61.07 24.41
CA SER A 841 -43.20 -61.79 25.69
C SER A 841 -44.28 -61.35 26.69
N HIS A 842 -45.04 -60.29 26.36
CA HIS A 842 -46.09 -59.69 27.19
C HIS A 842 -45.67 -59.47 28.66
N PRO A 843 -44.56 -58.75 28.92
CA PRO A 843 -44.18 -58.41 30.28
C PRO A 843 -45.21 -57.45 30.89
N HIS A 844 -45.46 -57.59 32.19
CA HIS A 844 -46.43 -56.80 32.94
C HIS A 844 -45.78 -56.24 34.22
N TRP A 845 -46.05 -54.97 34.52
CA TRP A 845 -45.55 -54.25 35.71
C TRP A 845 -46.66 -53.81 36.66
#